data_AF-A0A8T4QGD6-F1
#
_entry.id   AF-A0A8T4QGD6-F1
#
_cell.length_a   1.000
_cell.length_b   1.000
_cell.length_c   1.000
_cell.angle_alpha   90.00
_cell.angle_beta   90.00
_cell.angle_gamma   90.00
#
_symmetry.space_group_name_H-M   'P 1'
#
loop_
_entity.id
_entity.type
_entity.pdbx_description
1 polymer ?
#
loop_
_entity_poly.entity_id
_entity_poly.type
_entity_poly.pdbx_seq_one_letter_code
_entity_poly.pdbx_strand_id
1 'polypeptide(L)'
;MVTLKFKSTADIKVPNRIVDQVIGQDEAVEVIKKAAQQRRHVLLIGEPGTGKSMLGLALAELLPMEKLVDIISFPNPNDENMPLVRTVPAGQGRDLVAKARLQSMTMFKNQNIIMFILVLIAMFAPWWARSYYKSDIMFAAFFLGGTVFLIAFAIFLNLGKKVENRVKIPRAIVDNYRRKQAPFNDATGAHAGALLGDVLHDPFQCYLSVVTLKGKDGEKFKTGETIDELFQKHKNSILRKKERNYEAIFLPRKELSILGETNGCVSPVEVLSCNRQDYNGAMIKLTTSENQDLIVTPEHKIAIWQNGKIAYVEAKDIKEGDVVVAQAEDIIIDEEDIISTYDARPREQCRLYYQYLELRSQNPTWGYKRISKAMEQPIGKTRWWHANKHIPVPIQTADWLKERALLPLKSDNPKLPLIAKVLGATFGDGGIFENLNGTFLSSSNYKDAEEFSKDLQKLFGNDIILNTELREGGEYGHSWCMMNTNRNVIRFFLALGAPRGNKVHKSLNIPRWIKIREDLENEFYGSLFGGELSVSQKYKKSLPRIEFCITGLKHLASNRVIFFNEIINYLKLKNIEITNRGIDVRKFNHGKENMAYRFILSQSPSNIEAFAEKVKINYCNLKKYKLLTALDRDMKDKLLKYLDLRAKGLGAESIMKQLEIDPKYLYKILNNTKIEEQEAATIL
;
A
#
# COMPACT_ATOMS: atom_id res chain seq x y z
N MET A 1 74.91 -4.65 14.96
CA MET A 1 74.86 -4.37 13.51
C MET A 1 75.76 -5.37 12.80
N VAL A 2 75.24 -6.10 11.81
CA VAL A 2 76.03 -6.98 10.95
C VAL A 2 76.45 -6.15 9.72
N THR A 3 77.76 -6.00 9.49
CA THR A 3 78.30 -5.27 8.33
C THR A 3 78.43 -6.22 7.14
N LEU A 4 77.58 -6.02 6.12
CA LEU A 4 77.63 -6.75 4.85
C LEU A 4 78.73 -6.15 3.95
N LYS A 5 79.65 -6.97 3.44
CA LYS A 5 80.66 -6.57 2.44
C LYS A 5 80.12 -6.87 1.03
N PHE A 6 79.92 -5.83 0.22
CA PHE A 6 79.49 -5.93 -1.18
C PHE A 6 80.13 -4.82 -2.04
N LYS A 7 80.19 -4.99 -3.38
CA LYS A 7 80.72 -3.97 -4.30
C LYS A 7 79.62 -3.12 -4.94
N SER A 8 78.47 -3.72 -5.24
CA SER A 8 77.29 -3.07 -5.80
C SER A 8 76.00 -3.59 -5.17
N THR A 9 74.92 -2.81 -5.19
CA THR A 9 73.59 -3.25 -4.75
C THR A 9 73.04 -4.41 -5.59
N ALA A 10 73.57 -4.64 -6.79
CA ALA A 10 73.29 -5.83 -7.61
C ALA A 10 73.77 -7.14 -6.95
N ASP A 11 74.76 -7.06 -6.04
CA ASP A 11 75.30 -8.22 -5.32
C ASP A 11 74.42 -8.60 -4.11
N ILE A 12 73.44 -7.76 -3.75
CA ILE A 12 72.57 -7.96 -2.59
C ILE A 12 71.36 -8.79 -3.01
N LYS A 13 71.19 -9.96 -2.38
CA LYS A 13 70.03 -10.82 -2.61
C LYS A 13 68.78 -10.20 -2.01
N VAL A 14 67.81 -9.86 -2.86
CA VAL A 14 66.47 -9.42 -2.43
C VAL A 14 65.62 -10.66 -2.10
N PRO A 15 64.95 -10.70 -0.94
CA PRO A 15 64.05 -11.80 -0.59
C PRO A 15 62.91 -11.98 -1.60
N ASN A 16 62.51 -13.22 -1.88
CA ASN A 16 61.44 -13.50 -2.85
C ASN A 16 60.03 -13.15 -2.34
N ARG A 17 59.80 -13.23 -1.02
CA ARG A 17 58.50 -12.95 -0.40
C ARG A 17 58.42 -11.47 -0.02
N ILE A 18 57.28 -10.84 -0.27
CA ILE A 18 57.08 -9.41 0.01
C ILE A 18 57.19 -9.15 1.52
N VAL A 19 56.73 -10.07 2.36
CA VAL A 19 56.80 -9.93 3.82
C VAL A 19 58.23 -9.80 4.35
N ASP A 20 59.21 -10.41 3.67
CA ASP A 20 60.62 -10.39 4.08
C ASP A 20 61.38 -9.19 3.47
N GLN A 21 60.73 -8.42 2.58
CA GLN A 21 61.26 -7.16 2.04
C GLN A 21 60.88 -5.94 2.89
N VAL A 22 60.03 -6.10 3.90
CA VAL A 22 59.61 -5.01 4.80
C VAL A 22 60.74 -4.72 5.79
N ILE A 23 61.19 -3.48 5.85
CA ILE A 23 62.35 -3.06 6.65
C ILE A 23 61.90 -2.27 7.89
N GLY A 24 62.42 -2.64 9.06
CA GLY A 24 62.30 -1.84 10.29
C GLY A 24 60.91 -1.85 10.94
N GLN A 25 60.05 -2.82 10.58
CA GLN A 25 58.70 -2.98 11.14
C GLN A 25 58.43 -4.43 11.57
N ASP A 26 59.33 -4.98 12.37
CA ASP A 26 59.31 -6.41 12.77
C ASP A 26 57.99 -6.79 13.48
N GLU A 27 57.48 -5.93 14.36
CA GLU A 27 56.20 -6.13 15.04
C GLU A 27 55.02 -6.18 14.06
N ALA A 28 54.97 -5.26 13.08
CA ALA A 28 53.92 -5.22 12.08
C ALA A 28 53.96 -6.46 11.17
N VAL A 29 55.16 -6.91 10.81
CA VAL A 29 55.38 -8.15 10.05
C VAL A 29 54.87 -9.37 10.83
N GLU A 30 55.14 -9.46 12.14
CA GLU A 30 54.66 -10.55 12.98
C GLU A 30 53.12 -10.55 13.07
N VAL A 31 52.51 -9.37 13.24
CA VAL A 31 51.05 -9.21 13.24
C VAL A 31 50.45 -9.64 11.90
N ILE A 32 51.04 -9.25 10.78
CA ILE A 32 50.56 -9.64 9.44
C ILE A 32 50.67 -11.15 9.22
N LYS A 33 51.76 -11.79 9.66
CA LYS A 33 51.90 -13.26 9.60
C LYS A 33 50.81 -13.97 10.42
N LYS A 34 50.55 -13.51 11.65
CA LYS A 34 49.46 -14.04 12.51
C LYS A 34 48.08 -13.79 11.89
N ALA A 35 47.86 -12.60 11.33
CA ALA A 35 46.59 -12.23 10.71
C ALA A 35 46.29 -13.05 9.44
N ALA A 36 47.30 -13.35 8.62
CA ALA A 36 47.15 -14.22 7.45
C ALA A 36 46.70 -15.64 7.85
N GLN A 37 47.35 -16.22 8.87
CA GLN A 37 47.03 -17.55 9.37
C GLN A 37 45.63 -17.63 9.98
N GLN A 38 45.25 -16.61 10.75
CA GLN A 38 43.97 -16.57 11.45
C GLN A 38 42.83 -15.91 10.65
N ARG A 39 43.10 -15.40 9.44
CA ARG A 39 42.17 -14.62 8.61
C ARG A 39 41.54 -13.44 9.36
N ARG A 40 42.37 -12.67 10.09
CA ARG A 40 41.94 -11.49 10.84
C ARG A 40 42.11 -10.21 10.03
N HIS A 41 41.22 -9.25 10.25
CA HIS A 41 41.38 -7.89 9.73
C HIS A 41 42.51 -7.17 10.47
N VAL A 42 43.24 -6.31 9.75
CA VAL A 42 44.35 -5.53 10.30
C VAL A 42 44.14 -4.06 9.97
N LEU A 43 44.28 -3.19 10.97
CA LEU A 43 44.30 -1.75 10.79
C LEU A 43 45.74 -1.26 10.95
N LEU A 44 46.33 -0.76 9.87
CA LEU A 44 47.69 -0.21 9.87
C LEU A 44 47.63 1.31 9.98
N ILE A 45 48.18 1.86 11.07
CA ILE A 45 48.23 3.30 11.33
C ILE A 45 49.69 3.77 11.21
N GLY A 46 49.92 4.82 10.44
CA GLY A 46 51.24 5.43 10.28
C GLY A 46 51.25 6.50 9.19
N GLU A 47 52.33 7.28 9.12
CA GLU A 47 52.50 8.36 8.15
C GLU A 47 52.45 7.87 6.69
N PRO A 48 52.04 8.69 5.71
CA PRO A 48 52.13 8.33 4.30
C PRO A 48 53.54 7.88 3.90
N GLY A 49 53.66 6.86 3.06
CA GLY A 49 54.96 6.35 2.60
C GLY A 49 55.64 5.33 3.53
N THR A 50 55.07 4.99 4.69
CA THR A 50 55.65 4.02 5.63
C THR A 50 55.42 2.54 5.26
N GLY A 51 55.09 2.20 4.01
CA GLY A 51 54.97 0.78 3.59
C GLY A 51 53.67 0.06 3.96
N LYS A 52 52.61 0.77 4.36
CA LYS A 52 51.29 0.17 4.69
C LYS A 52 50.71 -0.70 3.56
N SER A 53 50.74 -0.23 2.31
CA SER A 53 50.26 -1.01 1.16
C SER A 53 51.14 -2.23 0.87
N MET A 54 52.45 -2.14 1.14
CA MET A 54 53.39 -3.26 1.02
C MET A 54 53.08 -4.36 2.05
N LEU A 55 52.74 -4.00 3.29
CA LEU A 55 52.24 -4.94 4.29
C LEU A 55 50.90 -5.60 3.88
N GLY A 56 50.01 -4.85 3.22
CA GLY A 56 48.77 -5.41 2.66
C GLY A 56 49.01 -6.41 1.52
N LEU A 57 49.96 -6.12 0.63
CA LEU A 57 50.41 -7.06 -0.40
C LEU A 57 51.05 -8.31 0.21
N ALA A 58 51.89 -8.15 1.22
CA ALA A 58 52.48 -9.25 1.98
C ALA A 58 51.42 -10.14 2.63
N LEU A 59 50.37 -9.54 3.20
CA LEU A 59 49.23 -10.27 3.75
C LEU A 59 48.53 -11.11 2.69
N ALA A 60 48.26 -10.54 1.50
CA ALA A 60 47.60 -11.24 0.40
C ALA A 60 48.45 -12.42 -0.13
N GLU A 61 49.78 -12.27 -0.17
CA GLU A 61 50.70 -13.34 -0.56
C GLU A 61 50.72 -14.50 0.46
N LEU A 62 50.62 -14.19 1.76
CA LEU A 62 50.66 -15.16 2.85
C LEU A 62 49.34 -15.92 3.08
N LEU A 63 48.24 -15.46 2.49
CA LEU A 63 46.95 -16.16 2.60
C LEU A 63 47.05 -17.57 1.99
N PRO A 64 46.44 -18.58 2.62
CA PRO A 64 46.51 -19.96 2.15
C PRO A 64 45.96 -20.08 0.72
N MET A 65 46.65 -20.83 -0.14
CA MET A 65 46.36 -21.00 -1.58
C MET A 65 45.08 -21.82 -1.87
N GLU A 66 44.20 -22.04 -0.90
CA GLU A 66 43.04 -22.91 -1.09
C GLU A 66 41.86 -22.22 -1.80
N LYS A 67 41.45 -22.88 -2.89
CA LYS A 67 40.27 -22.69 -3.76
C LYS A 67 39.78 -21.26 -3.88
N LEU A 68 40.52 -20.47 -4.66
CA LEU A 68 39.94 -19.30 -5.35
C LEU A 68 38.63 -19.72 -6.02
N VAL A 69 37.64 -18.83 -5.96
CA VAL A 69 36.32 -19.05 -6.56
C VAL A 69 36.05 -17.97 -7.60
N ASP A 70 35.32 -18.34 -8.65
CA ASP A 70 34.68 -17.38 -9.54
C ASP A 70 33.27 -17.09 -9.03
N ILE A 71 32.79 -15.86 -9.19
CA ILE A 71 31.45 -15.43 -8.81
C ILE A 71 30.64 -15.18 -10.08
N ILE A 72 29.49 -15.83 -10.22
CA ILE A 72 28.62 -15.76 -11.40
C ILE A 72 27.23 -15.28 -11.00
N SER A 73 26.69 -14.33 -11.77
CA SER A 73 25.31 -13.88 -11.69
C SER A 73 24.45 -14.59 -12.73
N PHE A 74 23.36 -15.18 -12.26
CA PHE A 74 22.33 -15.83 -13.05
C PHE A 74 21.06 -14.98 -13.04
N PRO A 75 20.31 -14.98 -14.15
CA PRO A 75 18.96 -14.43 -14.17
C PRO A 75 18.07 -15.20 -13.19
N ASN A 76 17.26 -14.48 -12.41
CA ASN A 76 16.27 -15.08 -11.54
C ASN A 76 14.89 -15.07 -12.22
N PRO A 77 14.28 -16.25 -12.48
CA PRO A 77 12.96 -16.32 -13.11
C PRO A 77 11.80 -15.83 -12.22
N ASN A 78 11.97 -15.86 -10.89
CA ASN A 78 10.92 -15.50 -9.94
C ASN A 78 10.92 -14.01 -9.59
N ASP A 79 12.08 -13.37 -9.60
CA ASP A 79 12.25 -11.96 -9.29
C ASP A 79 13.46 -11.39 -10.03
N GLU A 80 13.20 -10.63 -11.10
CA GLU A 80 14.25 -10.06 -11.94
C GLU A 80 15.15 -9.06 -11.20
N ASN A 81 14.63 -8.38 -10.18
CA ASN A 81 15.38 -7.40 -9.39
C ASN A 81 16.33 -8.08 -8.39
N MET A 82 16.21 -9.39 -8.21
CA MET A 82 17.06 -10.18 -7.32
C MET A 82 17.83 -11.27 -8.10
N PRO A 83 18.92 -10.92 -8.82
CA PRO A 83 19.70 -11.90 -9.58
C PRO A 83 20.33 -12.97 -8.65
N LEU A 84 20.39 -14.21 -9.12
CA LEU A 84 20.95 -15.32 -8.35
C LEU A 84 22.48 -15.34 -8.45
N VAL A 85 23.18 -15.24 -7.32
CA VAL A 85 24.65 -15.29 -7.29
C VAL A 85 25.12 -16.68 -6.88
N ARG A 86 26.08 -17.26 -7.63
CA ARG A 86 26.70 -18.55 -7.31
C ARG A 86 28.21 -18.48 -7.38
N THR A 87 28.87 -19.23 -6.51
CA THR A 87 30.33 -19.42 -6.52
C THR A 87 30.68 -20.77 -7.15
N VAL A 88 31.73 -20.78 -7.97
CA VAL A 88 32.31 -22.00 -8.54
C VAL A 88 33.82 -21.99 -8.36
N PRO A 89 34.52 -23.14 -8.39
CA PRO A 89 35.99 -23.15 -8.35
C PRO A 89 36.58 -22.31 -9.49
N ALA A 90 37.69 -21.61 -9.20
CA ALA A 90 38.34 -20.72 -10.15
C ALA A 90 38.62 -21.40 -11.50
N GLY A 91 38.23 -20.71 -12.56
CA GLY A 91 38.33 -21.14 -13.95
C GLY A 91 37.10 -21.85 -14.50
N GLN A 92 36.22 -22.39 -13.66
CA GLN A 92 34.96 -22.99 -14.13
C GLN A 92 33.92 -21.94 -14.54
N GLY A 93 34.05 -20.68 -14.08
CA GLY A 93 33.08 -19.64 -14.40
C GLY A 93 33.06 -19.28 -15.88
N ARG A 94 34.24 -19.19 -16.50
CA ARG A 94 34.37 -18.97 -17.95
C ARG A 94 33.75 -20.12 -18.76
N ASP A 95 34.03 -21.35 -18.36
CA ASP A 95 33.52 -22.55 -19.03
C ASP A 95 31.99 -22.62 -18.95
N LEU A 96 31.40 -22.25 -17.81
CA LEU A 96 29.95 -22.24 -17.62
C LEU A 96 29.29 -21.17 -18.50
N VAL A 97 29.82 -19.94 -18.51
CA VAL A 97 29.33 -18.86 -19.38
C VAL A 97 29.49 -19.23 -20.86
N ALA A 98 30.62 -19.85 -21.25
CA ALA A 98 30.87 -20.32 -22.60
C ALA A 98 29.90 -21.44 -23.01
N LYS A 99 29.63 -22.42 -22.13
CA LYS A 99 28.64 -23.48 -22.36
C LYS A 99 27.23 -22.90 -22.52
N ALA A 100 26.84 -21.94 -21.69
CA ALA A 100 25.53 -21.27 -21.80
C ALA A 100 25.39 -20.49 -23.12
N ARG A 101 26.47 -19.83 -23.57
CA ARG A 101 26.51 -19.17 -24.90
C ARG A 101 26.44 -20.17 -26.04
N LEU A 102 27.15 -21.29 -25.95
CA LEU A 102 27.11 -22.32 -26.99
C LEU A 102 25.72 -22.96 -27.08
N GLN A 103 25.08 -23.23 -25.94
CA GLN A 103 23.72 -23.78 -25.89
C GLN A 103 22.70 -22.86 -26.58
N SER A 104 22.78 -21.54 -26.37
CA SER A 104 21.91 -20.59 -27.07
C SER A 104 22.17 -20.54 -28.59
N MET A 105 23.41 -20.78 -29.04
CA MET A 105 23.76 -20.83 -30.46
C MET A 105 23.41 -22.16 -31.14
N THR A 106 23.57 -23.31 -30.47
CA THR A 106 23.30 -24.63 -31.06
C THR A 106 21.84 -24.84 -31.45
N MET A 107 20.91 -24.16 -30.78
CA MET A 107 19.48 -24.23 -31.09
C MET A 107 19.18 -23.72 -32.52
N PHE A 108 19.98 -22.81 -33.05
CA PHE A 108 19.84 -22.26 -34.41
C PHE A 108 20.53 -23.09 -35.50
N LYS A 109 21.56 -23.88 -35.15
CA LYS A 109 22.35 -24.64 -36.14
C LYS A 109 21.57 -25.84 -36.71
N ASN A 110 20.81 -26.54 -35.87
CA ASN A 110 19.99 -27.68 -36.29
C ASN A 110 18.80 -27.26 -37.18
N GLN A 111 18.25 -26.07 -36.96
CA GLN A 111 17.16 -25.53 -37.79
C GLN A 111 17.62 -25.28 -39.24
N ASN A 112 18.82 -24.72 -39.43
CA ASN A 112 19.37 -24.49 -40.77
C ASN A 112 19.72 -25.81 -41.49
N ILE A 113 20.18 -26.83 -40.75
CA ILE A 113 20.45 -28.16 -41.31
C ILE A 113 19.15 -28.83 -41.77
N ILE A 114 18.07 -28.77 -40.97
CA ILE A 114 16.76 -29.32 -41.35
C ILE A 114 16.21 -28.62 -42.59
N MET A 115 16.31 -27.28 -42.66
CA MET A 115 15.91 -26.52 -43.85
C MET A 115 16.72 -26.92 -45.09
N PHE A 116 18.02 -27.13 -44.94
CA PHE A 116 18.88 -27.57 -46.04
C PHE A 116 18.48 -28.96 -46.55
N ILE A 117 18.20 -29.91 -45.66
CA ILE A 117 17.72 -31.26 -46.03
C ILE A 117 16.38 -31.19 -46.76
N LEU A 118 15.43 -30.37 -46.29
CA LEU A 118 14.13 -30.19 -46.93
C LEU A 118 14.25 -29.56 -48.32
N VAL A 119 15.17 -28.62 -48.52
CA VAL A 119 15.46 -28.04 -49.84
C VAL A 119 16.02 -29.10 -50.79
N LEU A 120 16.94 -29.95 -50.32
CA LEU A 120 17.46 -31.07 -51.12
C LEU A 120 16.35 -32.05 -51.50
N ILE A 121 15.46 -32.41 -50.56
CA ILE A 121 14.32 -33.29 -50.84
C ILE A 121 13.40 -32.65 -51.88
N ALA A 122 13.04 -31.37 -51.71
CA ALA A 122 12.21 -30.67 -52.68
C ALA A 122 12.86 -30.55 -54.06
N MET A 123 14.20 -30.48 -54.12
CA MET A 123 14.95 -30.41 -55.37
C MET A 123 15.04 -31.77 -56.06
N PHE A 124 15.28 -32.86 -55.33
CA PHE A 124 15.52 -34.20 -55.91
C PHE A 124 14.25 -35.07 -56.05
N ALA A 125 13.25 -34.92 -55.18
CA ALA A 125 12.02 -35.70 -55.22
C ALA A 125 11.26 -35.59 -56.56
N PRO A 126 11.19 -34.42 -57.24
CA PRO A 126 10.55 -34.32 -58.56
C PRO A 126 11.25 -35.17 -59.62
N TRP A 127 12.59 -35.19 -59.63
CA TRP A 127 13.38 -35.99 -60.59
C TRP A 127 13.21 -37.49 -60.35
N TRP A 128 13.21 -37.90 -59.08
CA TRP A 128 12.92 -39.28 -58.69
C TRP A 128 11.49 -39.69 -59.13
N ALA A 129 10.49 -38.86 -58.84
CA ALA A 129 9.10 -39.12 -59.22
C ALA A 129 8.94 -39.21 -60.75
N ARG A 130 9.61 -38.34 -61.52
CA ARG A 130 9.62 -38.39 -62.98
C ARG A 130 10.18 -39.72 -63.49
N SER A 131 11.30 -40.17 -62.93
CA SER A 131 11.93 -41.44 -63.34
C SER A 131 11.09 -42.66 -62.99
N TYR A 132 10.46 -42.67 -61.81
CA TYR A 132 9.70 -43.83 -61.33
C TYR A 132 8.32 -43.94 -62.00
N TYR A 133 7.59 -42.84 -62.10
CA TYR A 133 6.22 -42.82 -62.66
C TYR A 133 6.18 -42.53 -64.17
N LYS A 134 7.31 -42.21 -64.80
CA LYS A 134 7.43 -41.86 -66.24
C LYS A 134 6.40 -40.85 -66.71
N SER A 135 6.07 -39.86 -65.85
CA SER A 135 5.02 -38.88 -66.10
C SER A 135 5.53 -37.47 -65.77
N ASP A 136 5.39 -36.56 -66.74
CA ASP A 136 5.72 -35.15 -66.56
C ASP A 136 4.69 -34.44 -65.65
N ILE A 137 3.46 -34.97 -65.55
CA ILE A 137 2.44 -34.47 -64.62
C ILE A 137 2.87 -34.73 -63.17
N MET A 138 3.44 -35.92 -62.90
CA MET A 138 3.95 -36.27 -61.57
C MET A 138 5.17 -35.41 -61.17
N PHE A 139 6.02 -35.06 -62.14
CA PHE A 139 7.11 -34.10 -61.92
C PHE A 139 6.56 -32.74 -61.47
N ALA A 140 5.60 -32.19 -62.22
CA ALA A 140 5.01 -30.88 -61.92
C ALA A 140 4.30 -30.86 -60.56
N ALA A 141 3.56 -31.92 -60.22
CA ALA A 141 2.85 -32.03 -58.94
C ALA A 141 3.80 -32.05 -57.73
N PHE A 142 4.87 -32.84 -57.78
CA PHE A 142 5.87 -32.89 -56.70
C PHE A 142 6.70 -31.61 -56.60
N PHE A 143 7.00 -30.97 -57.73
CA PHE A 143 7.71 -29.68 -57.76
C PHE A 143 6.88 -28.55 -57.15
N LEU A 144 5.62 -28.40 -57.56
CA LEU A 144 4.70 -27.39 -57.01
C LEU A 144 4.36 -27.67 -55.54
N GLY A 145 4.09 -28.93 -55.19
CA GLY A 145 3.82 -29.31 -53.80
C GLY A 145 5.01 -29.06 -52.87
N GLY A 146 6.22 -29.43 -53.30
CA GLY A 146 7.45 -29.22 -52.54
C GLY A 146 7.81 -27.75 -52.37
N THR A 147 7.60 -26.93 -53.39
CA THR A 147 7.86 -25.47 -53.31
C THR A 147 6.87 -24.75 -52.40
N VAL A 148 5.57 -25.05 -52.50
CA VAL A 148 4.54 -24.49 -51.61
C VAL A 148 4.78 -24.91 -50.16
N PHE A 149 5.13 -26.17 -49.92
CA PHE A 149 5.47 -26.68 -48.60
C PHE A 149 6.67 -25.94 -47.99
N LEU A 150 7.76 -25.76 -48.76
CA LEU A 150 8.94 -25.02 -48.31
C LEU A 150 8.61 -23.56 -47.96
N ILE A 151 7.79 -22.89 -48.77
CA ILE A 151 7.37 -21.50 -48.52
C ILE A 151 6.54 -21.42 -47.24
N ALA A 152 5.53 -22.28 -47.08
CA ALA A 152 4.69 -22.32 -45.89
C ALA A 152 5.50 -22.63 -44.62
N PHE A 153 6.43 -23.59 -44.70
CA PHE A 153 7.30 -23.95 -43.58
C PHE A 153 8.29 -22.83 -43.23
N ALA A 154 8.85 -22.14 -44.22
CA ALA A 154 9.72 -20.98 -44.00
C ALA A 154 8.97 -19.82 -43.31
N ILE A 155 7.72 -19.56 -43.69
CA ILE A 155 6.86 -18.57 -43.05
C ILE A 155 6.54 -18.97 -41.61
N PHE A 156 6.16 -20.23 -41.37
CA PHE A 156 5.90 -20.77 -40.04
C PHE A 156 7.10 -20.61 -39.08
N LEU A 157 8.31 -20.91 -39.55
CA LEU A 157 9.53 -20.74 -38.76
C LEU A 157 9.85 -19.26 -38.46
N ASN A 158 9.58 -18.35 -39.40
CA ASN A 158 9.79 -16.92 -39.17
C ASN A 158 8.75 -16.30 -38.22
N LEU A 159 7.53 -16.85 -38.16
CA LEU A 159 6.53 -16.47 -37.15
C LEU A 159 6.94 -16.91 -35.75
N GLY A 160 7.53 -18.11 -35.61
CA GLY A 160 8.07 -18.60 -34.33
C GLY A 160 9.27 -17.81 -33.80
N LYS A 161 10.09 -17.21 -34.67
CA LYS A 161 11.25 -16.38 -34.28
C LYS A 161 10.88 -15.10 -33.53
N LYS A 162 9.63 -14.63 -33.59
CA LYS A 162 9.16 -13.45 -32.84
C LYS A 162 8.89 -13.76 -31.35
N VAL A 163 8.80 -15.03 -30.95
CA VAL A 163 8.69 -15.43 -29.55
C VAL A 163 10.10 -15.65 -28.99
N GLU A 164 10.83 -14.54 -28.82
CA GLU A 164 12.18 -14.54 -28.24
C GLU A 164 12.13 -14.84 -26.74
N ASN A 165 12.12 -16.12 -26.35
CA ASN A 165 12.78 -16.49 -25.10
C ASN A 165 14.29 -16.43 -25.34
N ARG A 166 14.86 -15.22 -25.33
CA ARG A 166 16.32 -15.05 -25.28
C ARG A 166 16.80 -15.80 -24.05
N VAL A 167 17.53 -16.89 -24.26
CA VAL A 167 18.21 -17.59 -23.17
C VAL A 167 19.08 -16.56 -22.45
N LYS A 168 18.66 -16.15 -21.25
CA LYS A 168 19.36 -15.12 -20.47
C LYS A 168 20.70 -15.72 -20.02
N ILE A 169 21.80 -15.26 -20.63
CA ILE A 169 23.15 -15.80 -20.41
C ILE A 169 23.68 -15.29 -19.07
N PRO A 170 24.22 -16.17 -18.19
CA PRO A 170 24.82 -15.73 -16.93
C PRO A 170 26.08 -14.89 -17.16
N ARG A 171 26.41 -14.01 -16.20
CA ARG A 171 27.59 -13.13 -16.24
C ARG A 171 28.58 -13.48 -15.16
N ALA A 172 29.86 -13.64 -15.50
CA ALA A 172 30.93 -13.73 -14.51
C ALA A 172 31.22 -12.33 -13.95
N ILE A 173 31.01 -12.15 -12.63
CA ILE A 173 31.27 -10.90 -11.91
C ILE A 173 32.73 -10.86 -11.45
N VAL A 174 33.20 -11.95 -10.81
CA VAL A 174 34.58 -12.09 -10.36
C VAL A 174 35.18 -13.31 -11.03
N ASP A 175 36.31 -13.10 -11.70
CA ASP A 175 37.01 -14.13 -12.47
C ASP A 175 38.46 -14.24 -11.99
N ASN A 176 38.75 -15.38 -11.36
CA ASN A 176 40.06 -15.70 -10.80
C ASN A 176 40.83 -16.71 -11.67
N TYR A 177 40.49 -16.84 -12.96
CA TYR A 177 41.17 -17.72 -13.90
C TYR A 177 42.69 -17.48 -13.94
N ARG A 178 43.47 -18.56 -13.78
CA ARG A 178 44.96 -18.60 -13.76
C ARG A 178 45.64 -17.82 -12.61
N ARG A 179 44.89 -17.31 -11.62
CA ARG A 179 45.51 -16.70 -10.43
C ARG A 179 46.06 -17.79 -9.52
N LYS A 180 47.31 -17.63 -9.08
CA LYS A 180 48.01 -18.56 -8.17
C LYS A 180 48.02 -18.07 -6.72
N GLN A 181 47.71 -16.79 -6.50
CA GLN A 181 47.72 -16.12 -5.19
C GLN A 181 46.39 -15.38 -4.98
N ALA A 182 46.06 -15.07 -3.72
CA ALA A 182 44.87 -14.30 -3.39
C ALA A 182 44.93 -12.88 -4.00
N PRO A 183 43.79 -12.34 -4.48
CA PRO A 183 43.77 -11.01 -5.06
C PRO A 183 44.04 -9.93 -4.00
N PHE A 184 44.98 -9.03 -4.29
CA PHE A 184 45.11 -7.76 -3.59
C PHE A 184 44.39 -6.68 -4.41
N ASN A 185 43.31 -6.13 -3.86
CA ASN A 185 42.55 -5.04 -4.47
C ASN A 185 42.73 -3.79 -3.63
N ASP A 186 43.46 -2.80 -4.14
CA ASP A 186 43.56 -1.49 -3.50
C ASP A 186 42.29 -0.68 -3.78
N ALA A 187 41.50 -0.44 -2.74
CA ALA A 187 40.26 0.34 -2.80
C ALA A 187 40.39 1.72 -2.15
N THR A 188 41.61 2.22 -1.98
CA THR A 188 41.87 3.54 -1.41
C THR A 188 41.22 4.63 -2.27
N GLY A 189 40.29 5.39 -1.69
CA GLY A 189 39.57 6.46 -2.40
C GLY A 189 38.49 5.97 -3.38
N ALA A 190 38.16 4.68 -3.39
CA ALA A 190 37.09 4.15 -4.23
C ALA A 190 35.72 4.73 -3.83
N HIS A 191 34.93 5.13 -4.83
CA HIS A 191 33.54 5.57 -4.62
C HIS A 191 32.66 4.36 -4.28
N ALA A 192 31.47 4.59 -3.72
CA ALA A 192 30.59 3.55 -3.21
C ALA A 192 30.32 2.41 -4.22
N GLY A 193 29.96 2.74 -5.47
CA GLY A 193 29.70 1.73 -6.50
C GLY A 193 30.93 0.90 -6.89
N ALA A 194 32.13 1.49 -6.84
CA ALA A 194 33.38 0.78 -7.11
C ALA A 194 33.78 -0.16 -5.96
N LEU A 195 33.50 0.22 -4.71
CA LEU A 195 33.84 -0.56 -3.52
C LEU A 195 32.81 -1.68 -3.23
N LEU A 196 31.53 -1.37 -3.35
CA LEU A 196 30.42 -2.23 -2.91
C LEU A 196 29.74 -2.97 -4.08
N GLY A 197 30.04 -2.59 -5.32
CA GLY A 197 29.33 -3.02 -6.51
C GLY A 197 28.19 -2.07 -6.89
N ASP A 198 27.84 -2.05 -8.18
CA ASP A 198 26.82 -1.16 -8.74
C ASP A 198 26.00 -1.88 -9.82
N VAL A 199 24.75 -1.44 -10.02
CA VAL A 199 23.86 -1.92 -11.06
C VAL A 199 23.61 -0.79 -12.05
N LEU A 200 24.03 -0.99 -13.30
CA LEU A 200 23.87 0.03 -14.34
C LEU A 200 22.39 0.33 -14.61
N HIS A 201 22.07 1.61 -14.75
CA HIS A 201 20.75 2.08 -15.14
C HIS A 201 20.33 1.56 -16.52
N ASP A 202 19.04 1.24 -16.67
CA ASP A 202 18.43 0.83 -17.93
C ASP A 202 17.81 2.05 -18.67
N PRO A 203 18.41 2.53 -19.77
CA PRO A 203 17.95 3.72 -20.48
C PRO A 203 16.64 3.52 -21.26
N PHE A 204 16.08 2.31 -21.32
CA PHE A 204 14.84 2.08 -22.08
C PHE A 204 13.56 2.41 -21.29
N GLN A 205 13.63 2.48 -19.97
CA GLN A 205 12.48 2.73 -19.12
C GLN A 205 12.33 4.24 -18.84
N CYS A 206 11.33 4.88 -19.46
CA CYS A 206 11.09 6.31 -19.31
C CYS A 206 9.59 6.63 -19.19
N TYR A 207 9.27 7.74 -18.54
CA TYR A 207 7.93 8.32 -18.49
C TYR A 207 7.94 9.72 -19.12
N LEU A 208 6.79 10.16 -19.63
CA LEU A 208 6.67 11.47 -20.26
C LEU A 208 6.87 12.59 -19.23
N SER A 209 7.53 13.68 -19.62
CA SER A 209 7.92 14.79 -18.72
C SER A 209 6.75 15.52 -18.03
N VAL A 210 5.51 15.27 -18.45
CA VAL A 210 4.30 15.88 -17.86
C VAL A 210 3.81 15.20 -16.58
N VAL A 211 4.41 14.06 -16.20
CA VAL A 211 4.03 13.33 -14.98
C VAL A 211 4.32 14.16 -13.73
N THR A 212 3.42 14.10 -12.75
CA THR A 212 3.59 14.74 -11.44
C THR A 212 4.06 13.72 -10.42
N LEU A 213 5.17 13.99 -9.74
CA LEU A 213 5.72 13.19 -8.65
C LEU A 213 5.35 13.79 -7.30
N LYS A 214 5.25 12.96 -6.26
CA LYS A 214 5.09 13.42 -4.87
C LYS A 214 6.41 13.37 -4.13
N GLY A 215 6.75 14.45 -3.46
CA GLY A 215 7.89 14.55 -2.55
C GLY A 215 7.62 13.91 -1.20
N LYS A 216 8.68 13.84 -0.39
CA LYS A 216 8.64 13.29 0.98
C LYS A 216 7.55 13.91 1.85
N ASP A 217 7.34 15.21 1.73
CA ASP A 217 6.42 15.99 2.56
C ASP A 217 5.04 16.21 1.90
N GLY A 218 4.72 15.44 0.84
CA GLY A 218 3.45 15.51 0.12
C GLY A 218 3.36 16.62 -0.93
N GLU A 219 4.42 17.41 -1.09
CA GLU A 219 4.64 18.35 -2.18
C GLU A 219 4.53 17.68 -3.56
N LYS A 220 3.99 18.40 -4.55
CA LYS A 220 3.82 17.90 -5.93
C LYS A 220 4.83 18.56 -6.85
N PHE A 221 5.60 17.75 -7.57
CA PHE A 221 6.60 18.17 -8.54
C PHE A 221 6.18 17.80 -9.94
N LYS A 222 6.10 18.76 -10.85
CA LYS A 222 6.02 18.43 -12.27
C LYS A 222 7.39 18.02 -12.77
N THR A 223 7.50 16.79 -13.27
CA THR A 223 8.79 16.19 -13.61
C THR A 223 9.61 17.07 -14.56
N GLY A 224 9.01 17.56 -15.66
CA GLY A 224 9.73 18.35 -16.66
C GLY A 224 10.35 19.63 -16.08
N GLU A 225 9.55 20.42 -15.36
CA GLU A 225 9.99 21.68 -14.73
C GLU A 225 11.10 21.41 -13.70
N THR A 226 10.90 20.43 -12.80
CA THR A 226 11.87 20.10 -11.75
C THR A 226 13.17 19.53 -12.29
N ILE A 227 13.12 18.66 -13.32
CA ILE A 227 14.32 18.13 -13.96
C ILE A 227 15.08 19.26 -14.67
N ASP A 228 14.39 20.14 -15.39
CA ASP A 228 15.04 21.27 -16.06
C ASP A 228 15.76 22.20 -15.08
N GLU A 229 15.16 22.49 -13.93
CA GLU A 229 15.79 23.25 -12.84
C GLU A 229 17.05 22.56 -12.30
N LEU A 230 17.00 21.25 -12.04
CA LEU A 230 18.15 20.49 -11.56
C LEU A 230 19.29 20.45 -12.59
N PHE A 231 18.97 20.26 -13.87
CA PHE A 231 19.95 20.34 -14.96
C PHE A 231 20.54 21.74 -15.09
N GLN A 232 19.76 22.79 -14.80
CA GLN A 232 20.28 24.16 -14.78
C GLN A 232 21.21 24.43 -13.59
N LYS A 233 20.90 23.86 -12.43
CA LYS A 233 21.73 23.97 -11.22
C LYS A 233 23.05 23.22 -11.36
N HIS A 234 23.01 22.05 -11.99
CA HIS A 234 24.15 21.13 -12.14
C HIS A 234 24.78 21.15 -13.55
N LYS A 235 24.74 22.29 -14.25
CA LYS A 235 25.23 22.41 -15.65
C LYS A 235 26.67 21.92 -15.86
N ASN A 236 27.52 22.01 -14.85
CA ASN A 236 28.94 21.65 -14.93
C ASN A 236 29.22 20.15 -14.75
N SER A 237 28.23 19.35 -14.34
CA SER A 237 28.37 17.90 -14.11
C SER A 237 27.51 17.04 -15.04
N ILE A 238 26.97 17.63 -16.12
CA ILE A 238 26.13 16.92 -17.09
C ILE A 238 26.97 15.90 -17.86
N LEU A 239 26.55 14.64 -17.78
CA LEU A 239 27.05 13.55 -18.59
C LEU A 239 26.23 13.46 -19.88
N ARG A 240 26.90 13.56 -21.03
CA ARG A 240 26.26 13.50 -22.35
C ARG A 240 26.71 12.28 -23.13
N LYS A 241 25.75 11.60 -23.76
CA LYS A 241 26.03 10.56 -24.75
C LYS A 241 25.34 10.92 -26.06
N LYS A 242 26.11 10.91 -27.17
CA LYS A 242 25.61 11.27 -28.51
C LYS A 242 24.52 10.33 -29.03
N GLU A 243 24.51 9.09 -28.57
CA GLU A 243 23.44 8.14 -28.88
C GLU A 243 22.16 8.54 -28.13
N ARG A 244 21.09 8.86 -28.89
CA ARG A 244 19.73 9.22 -28.40
C ARG A 244 19.60 10.55 -27.64
N ASN A 245 20.54 11.48 -27.80
CA ASN A 245 20.55 12.74 -27.05
C ASN A 245 20.36 12.53 -25.53
N TYR A 246 21.03 11.50 -25.00
CA TYR A 246 20.93 11.15 -23.59
C TYR A 246 21.78 12.10 -22.75
N GLU A 247 21.15 12.69 -21.73
CA GLU A 247 21.81 13.50 -20.71
C GLU A 247 21.47 12.99 -19.31
N ALA A 248 22.45 12.99 -18.41
CA ALA A 248 22.27 12.63 -17.02
C ALA A 248 23.07 13.52 -16.07
N ILE A 249 22.57 13.67 -14.85
CA ILE A 249 23.25 14.34 -13.73
C ILE A 249 23.18 13.45 -12.49
N PHE A 250 24.25 13.45 -11.70
CA PHE A 250 24.23 12.87 -10.36
C PHE A 250 23.84 13.94 -9.35
N LEU A 251 23.00 13.57 -8.39
CA LEU A 251 22.54 14.46 -7.33
C LEU A 251 23.29 14.16 -6.02
N PRO A 252 23.77 15.20 -5.33
CA PRO A 252 24.11 15.13 -3.91
C PRO A 252 22.99 14.48 -3.07
N ARG A 253 23.38 13.75 -2.02
CA ARG A 253 22.43 13.14 -1.08
C ARG A 253 21.49 14.20 -0.49
N LYS A 254 20.22 13.81 -0.29
CA LYS A 254 19.13 14.65 0.25
C LYS A 254 18.73 15.87 -0.60
N GLU A 255 19.27 16.04 -1.80
CA GLU A 255 18.90 17.18 -2.65
C GLU A 255 17.49 17.05 -3.23
N LEU A 256 17.06 15.82 -3.54
CA LEU A 256 15.70 15.51 -3.94
C LEU A 256 15.27 14.19 -3.30
N SER A 257 14.07 14.17 -2.74
CA SER A 257 13.44 12.96 -2.18
C SER A 257 12.02 12.84 -2.68
N ILE A 258 11.68 11.67 -3.22
CA ILE A 258 10.36 11.35 -3.74
C ILE A 258 9.74 10.20 -2.96
N LEU A 259 8.43 10.03 -3.03
CA LEU A 259 7.80 8.83 -2.52
C LEU A 259 8.02 7.68 -3.51
N GLY A 260 8.56 6.57 -3.01
CA GLY A 260 8.75 5.33 -3.75
C GLY A 260 8.21 4.13 -2.98
N GLU A 261 7.96 3.04 -3.69
CA GLU A 261 7.68 1.75 -3.06
C GLU A 261 8.99 1.14 -2.53
N THR A 262 8.95 0.58 -1.33
CA THR A 262 10.08 -0.05 -0.67
C THR A 262 9.56 -1.17 0.23
N ASN A 263 9.84 -2.42 -0.15
CA ASN A 263 9.45 -3.63 0.62
C ASN A 263 7.94 -3.73 0.95
N GLY A 264 7.08 -3.36 0.01
CA GLY A 264 5.62 -3.39 0.14
C GLY A 264 5.01 -2.15 0.77
N CYS A 265 5.81 -1.14 1.12
CA CYS A 265 5.37 0.10 1.75
C CYS A 265 5.79 1.33 0.92
N VAL A 266 5.03 2.41 0.97
CA VAL A 266 5.45 3.69 0.39
C VAL A 266 6.35 4.40 1.40
N SER A 267 7.55 4.78 0.99
CA SER A 267 8.48 5.53 1.83
C SER A 267 9.24 6.59 1.03
N PRO A 268 9.80 7.61 1.68
CA PRO A 268 10.67 8.58 1.02
C PRO A 268 11.97 7.93 0.55
N VAL A 269 12.27 8.06 -0.75
CA VAL A 269 13.48 7.56 -1.41
C VAL A 269 14.28 8.74 -1.93
N GLU A 270 15.57 8.77 -1.62
CA GLU A 270 16.50 9.77 -2.15
C GLU A 270 16.75 9.54 -3.65
N VAL A 271 16.65 10.59 -4.46
CA VAL A 271 16.97 10.53 -5.89
C VAL A 271 18.47 10.74 -6.06
N LEU A 272 19.16 9.72 -6.59
CA LEU A 272 20.62 9.73 -6.76
C LEU A 272 21.07 10.32 -8.11
N SER A 273 20.20 10.26 -9.12
CA SER A 273 20.48 10.74 -10.47
C SER A 273 19.20 11.08 -11.21
N CYS A 274 19.27 12.05 -12.12
CA CYS A 274 18.21 12.37 -13.06
C CYS A 274 18.71 12.23 -14.49
N ASN A 275 17.87 11.67 -15.36
CA ASN A 275 18.21 11.37 -16.74
C ASN A 275 17.12 11.94 -17.67
N ARG A 276 17.49 12.39 -18.87
CA ARG A 276 16.55 12.74 -19.94
C ARG A 276 17.11 12.32 -21.29
N GLN A 277 16.24 11.95 -22.21
CA GLN A 277 16.59 11.56 -23.57
C GLN A 277 15.44 11.83 -24.53
N ASP A 278 15.77 11.98 -25.81
CA ASP A 278 14.76 12.01 -26.86
C ASP A 278 14.28 10.59 -27.14
N TYR A 279 12.96 10.41 -27.26
CA TYR A 279 12.36 9.12 -27.55
C TYR A 279 11.58 9.17 -28.87
N ASN A 280 12.04 8.39 -29.84
CA ASN A 280 11.39 8.23 -31.14
C ASN A 280 10.74 6.84 -31.20
N GLY A 281 9.50 6.75 -30.70
CA GLY A 281 8.72 5.51 -30.68
C GLY A 281 7.30 5.74 -30.17
N ALA A 282 6.48 4.68 -30.22
CA ALA A 282 5.15 4.72 -29.60
C ALA A 282 5.30 4.66 -28.07
N MET A 283 4.54 5.52 -27.38
CA MET A 283 4.38 5.52 -25.93
C MET A 283 3.03 4.89 -25.58
N ILE A 284 2.95 4.27 -24.41
CA ILE A 284 1.72 3.67 -23.90
C ILE A 284 1.11 4.63 -22.88
N LYS A 285 -0.17 4.94 -23.06
CA LYS A 285 -0.98 5.68 -22.09
C LYS A 285 -1.82 4.70 -21.29
N LEU A 286 -1.55 4.62 -20.00
CA LEU A 286 -2.33 3.86 -19.02
C LEU A 286 -3.27 4.84 -18.32
N THR A 287 -4.56 4.52 -18.27
CA THR A 287 -5.57 5.31 -17.57
C THR A 287 -6.23 4.44 -16.51
N THR A 288 -6.19 4.88 -15.25
CA THR A 288 -6.81 4.14 -14.13
C THR A 288 -8.32 4.38 -14.08
N SER A 289 -9.04 3.57 -13.29
CA SER A 289 -10.48 3.79 -13.02
C SER A 289 -10.78 5.12 -12.30
N GLU A 290 -9.75 5.73 -11.71
CA GLU A 290 -9.81 7.04 -11.06
C GLU A 290 -9.43 8.18 -12.03
N ASN A 291 -9.43 7.92 -13.36
CA ASN A 291 -9.05 8.86 -14.41
C ASN A 291 -7.63 9.45 -14.26
N GLN A 292 -6.71 8.72 -13.63
CA GLN A 292 -5.30 9.10 -13.60
C GLN A 292 -4.57 8.57 -14.82
N ASP A 293 -3.89 9.46 -15.53
CA ASP A 293 -3.13 9.13 -16.73
C ASP A 293 -1.64 8.98 -16.44
N LEU A 294 -1.03 7.91 -16.95
CA LEU A 294 0.40 7.67 -16.92
C LEU A 294 0.88 7.30 -18.33
N ILE A 295 1.80 8.10 -18.89
CA ILE A 295 2.34 7.90 -20.23
C ILE A 295 3.80 7.46 -20.15
N VAL A 296 4.10 6.26 -20.64
CA VAL A 296 5.38 5.59 -20.46
C VAL A 296 5.88 4.88 -21.72
N THR A 297 7.17 4.54 -21.76
CA THR A 297 7.71 3.67 -22.82
C THR A 297 7.15 2.23 -22.67
N PRO A 298 7.04 1.46 -23.77
CA PRO A 298 6.50 0.09 -23.73
C PRO A 298 7.19 -0.85 -22.74
N GLU A 299 8.50 -0.65 -22.51
CA GLU A 299 9.34 -1.44 -21.61
C GLU A 299 9.27 -0.97 -20.15
N HIS A 300 8.66 0.18 -19.88
CA HIS A 300 8.56 0.73 -18.53
C HIS A 300 7.73 -0.20 -17.64
N LYS A 301 8.30 -0.63 -16.51
CA LYS A 301 7.62 -1.57 -15.63
C LYS A 301 6.69 -0.84 -14.67
N ILE A 302 5.46 -1.32 -14.56
CA ILE A 302 4.44 -0.82 -13.64
C ILE A 302 4.18 -1.89 -12.59
N ALA A 303 4.06 -1.45 -11.33
CA ALA A 303 3.67 -2.31 -10.22
C ALA A 303 2.17 -2.64 -10.33
N ILE A 304 1.86 -3.93 -10.45
CA ILE A 304 0.51 -4.46 -10.42
C ILE A 304 0.34 -5.43 -9.25
N TRP A 305 -0.87 -5.52 -8.73
CA TRP A 305 -1.24 -6.48 -7.71
C TRP A 305 -1.72 -7.78 -8.36
N GLN A 306 -0.93 -8.85 -8.24
CA GLN A 306 -1.24 -10.15 -8.82
C GLN A 306 -0.96 -11.29 -7.83
N ASN A 307 -1.91 -12.20 -7.65
CA ASN A 307 -1.77 -13.38 -6.79
C ASN A 307 -1.33 -13.07 -5.34
N GLY A 308 -1.81 -11.95 -4.78
CA GLY A 308 -1.51 -11.54 -3.40
C GLY A 308 -0.12 -10.96 -3.20
N LYS A 309 0.59 -10.60 -4.28
CA LYS A 309 1.90 -9.94 -4.25
C LYS A 309 1.97 -8.82 -5.30
N ILE A 310 2.92 -7.91 -5.10
CA ILE A 310 3.27 -6.91 -6.11
C ILE A 310 4.14 -7.59 -7.18
N ALA A 311 3.74 -7.45 -8.43
CA ALA A 311 4.50 -7.89 -9.60
C ALA A 311 4.80 -6.67 -10.49
N TYR A 312 6.00 -6.60 -11.06
CA TYR A 312 6.40 -5.53 -11.98
C TYR A 312 6.28 -6.05 -13.41
N VAL A 313 5.34 -5.49 -14.16
CA VAL A 313 5.03 -5.90 -15.53
C VAL A 313 5.29 -4.74 -16.48
N GLU A 314 5.88 -5.04 -17.65
CA GLU A 314 6.13 -4.02 -18.68
C GLU A 314 4.81 -3.44 -19.18
N ALA A 315 4.78 -2.12 -19.45
CA ALA A 315 3.57 -1.40 -19.84
C ALA A 315 2.86 -2.00 -21.06
N LYS A 316 3.61 -2.61 -21.99
CA LYS A 316 3.06 -3.28 -23.18
C LYS A 316 2.28 -4.56 -22.91
N ASP A 317 2.49 -5.17 -21.75
CA ASP A 317 1.88 -6.45 -21.36
C ASP A 317 0.70 -6.26 -20.39
N ILE A 318 0.47 -5.02 -19.92
CA ILE A 318 -0.65 -4.66 -19.04
C ILE A 318 -1.96 -4.66 -19.84
N LYS A 319 -3.03 -5.15 -19.21
CA LYS A 319 -4.37 -5.27 -19.81
C LYS A 319 -5.41 -4.52 -18.99
N GLU A 320 -6.50 -4.15 -19.64
CA GLU A 320 -7.67 -3.59 -18.94
C GLU A 320 -8.18 -4.56 -17.87
N GLY A 321 -8.36 -4.05 -16.65
CA GLY A 321 -8.77 -4.83 -15.48
C GLY A 321 -7.62 -5.26 -14.57
N ASP A 322 -6.35 -5.10 -14.99
CA ASP A 322 -5.21 -5.29 -14.09
C ASP A 322 -5.22 -4.24 -12.96
N VAL A 323 -5.00 -4.69 -11.72
CA VAL A 323 -5.01 -3.81 -10.55
C VAL A 323 -3.64 -3.19 -10.39
N VAL A 324 -3.49 -1.93 -10.79
CA VAL A 324 -2.25 -1.18 -10.56
C VAL A 324 -2.08 -0.82 -9.09
N VAL A 325 -0.84 -0.82 -8.61
CA VAL A 325 -0.50 -0.37 -7.26
C VAL A 325 -0.34 1.15 -7.30
N ALA A 326 -1.27 1.87 -6.69
CA ALA A 326 -1.23 3.32 -6.55
C ALA A 326 -1.36 3.74 -5.09
N GLN A 327 -0.84 4.91 -4.74
CA GLN A 327 -1.19 5.56 -3.48
C GLN A 327 -2.65 6.02 -3.61
N ALA A 328 -3.56 5.46 -2.81
CA ALA A 328 -4.93 5.95 -2.73
C ALA A 328 -4.92 7.47 -2.57
N GLU A 329 -5.67 8.20 -3.39
CA GLU A 329 -5.85 9.62 -3.12
C GLU A 329 -6.39 9.79 -1.70
N ASP A 330 -5.83 10.74 -0.93
CA ASP A 330 -6.26 11.04 0.44
C ASP A 330 -7.71 11.55 0.51
N ILE A 331 -8.42 11.65 -0.61
CA ILE A 331 -9.75 12.20 -0.72
C ILE A 331 -10.77 11.12 -0.34
N ILE A 332 -11.51 11.39 0.74
CA ILE A 332 -12.61 10.56 1.24
C ILE A 332 -13.87 10.79 0.42
N ILE A 333 -14.23 12.06 0.19
CA ILE A 333 -15.29 12.47 -0.73
C ILE A 333 -14.96 13.81 -1.39
N ASP A 334 -15.47 14.02 -2.59
CA ASP A 334 -15.34 15.27 -3.34
C ASP A 334 -16.69 15.86 -3.81
N GLU A 335 -16.62 16.81 -4.73
CA GLU A 335 -17.80 17.44 -5.32
C GLU A 335 -18.65 16.48 -6.16
N GLU A 336 -18.03 15.53 -6.87
CA GLU A 336 -18.76 14.53 -7.65
C GLU A 336 -19.55 13.59 -6.74
N ASP A 337 -18.98 13.20 -5.59
CA ASP A 337 -19.69 12.41 -4.58
C ASP A 337 -20.95 13.14 -4.08
N ILE A 338 -20.87 14.45 -3.82
CA ILE A 338 -22.04 15.25 -3.44
C ILE A 338 -23.07 15.27 -4.57
N ILE A 339 -22.64 15.53 -5.80
CA ILE A 339 -23.52 15.57 -6.98
C ILE A 339 -24.22 14.22 -7.18
N SER A 340 -23.50 13.11 -6.94
CA SER A 340 -24.01 11.73 -7.08
C SER A 340 -25.22 11.46 -6.19
N THR A 341 -25.34 12.15 -5.05
CA THR A 341 -26.46 11.96 -4.13
C THR A 341 -27.79 12.45 -4.69
N TYR A 342 -27.79 13.31 -5.71
CA TYR A 342 -29.00 13.87 -6.32
C TYR A 342 -29.57 12.99 -7.44
N ASP A 343 -30.87 13.17 -7.72
CA ASP A 343 -31.53 12.47 -8.82
C ASP A 343 -30.93 12.84 -10.19
N ALA A 344 -31.25 12.05 -11.22
CA ALA A 344 -30.64 12.18 -12.55
C ALA A 344 -30.78 13.58 -13.16
N ARG A 345 -31.92 14.26 -12.94
CA ARG A 345 -32.18 15.59 -13.53
C ARG A 345 -31.25 16.69 -12.99
N PRO A 346 -31.10 16.89 -11.66
CA PRO A 346 -30.10 17.81 -11.12
C PRO A 346 -28.66 17.50 -11.56
N ARG A 347 -28.28 16.21 -11.61
CA ARG A 347 -26.94 15.79 -12.08
C ARG A 347 -26.68 16.22 -13.51
N GLU A 348 -27.67 16.02 -14.39
CA GLU A 348 -27.58 16.47 -15.78
C GLU A 348 -27.46 18.00 -15.89
N GLN A 349 -28.12 18.77 -15.01
CA GLN A 349 -27.91 20.23 -14.99
C GLN A 349 -26.49 20.63 -14.57
N CYS A 350 -25.85 19.86 -13.68
CA CYS A 350 -24.44 20.09 -13.31
C CYS A 350 -23.52 19.83 -14.50
N ARG A 351 -23.70 18.70 -15.19
CA ARG A 351 -22.94 18.37 -16.42
C ARG A 351 -23.04 19.48 -17.46
N LEU A 352 -24.25 19.95 -17.76
CA LEU A 352 -24.47 21.05 -18.69
C LEU A 352 -23.84 22.36 -18.20
N TYR A 353 -23.86 22.63 -16.90
CA TYR A 353 -23.23 23.82 -16.33
C TYR A 353 -21.70 23.80 -16.46
N TYR A 354 -21.04 22.67 -16.19
CA TYR A 354 -19.60 22.57 -16.41
C TYR A 354 -19.22 22.65 -17.89
N GLN A 355 -20.01 22.03 -18.78
CA GLN A 355 -19.83 22.18 -20.22
C GLN A 355 -19.95 23.67 -20.64
N TYR A 356 -20.87 24.42 -20.03
CA TYR A 356 -20.98 25.86 -20.22
C TYR A 356 -19.72 26.61 -19.74
N LEU A 357 -19.20 26.28 -18.56
CA LEU A 357 -17.99 26.91 -18.01
C LEU A 357 -16.75 26.62 -18.87
N GLU A 358 -16.61 25.37 -19.33
CA GLU A 358 -15.52 24.95 -20.21
C GLU A 358 -15.54 25.72 -21.53
N LEU A 359 -16.69 25.77 -22.21
CA LEU A 359 -16.84 26.52 -23.45
C LEU A 359 -16.56 28.01 -23.27
N ARG A 360 -16.95 28.59 -22.13
CA ARG A 360 -16.67 29.99 -21.79
C ARG A 360 -15.17 30.21 -21.53
N SER A 361 -14.50 29.27 -20.88
CA SER A 361 -13.06 29.32 -20.62
C SER A 361 -12.25 29.24 -21.93
N GLN A 362 -12.62 28.32 -22.82
CA GLN A 362 -12.00 28.18 -24.15
C GLN A 362 -12.31 29.35 -25.08
N ASN A 363 -13.45 30.02 -24.89
CA ASN A 363 -13.89 31.12 -25.76
C ASN A 363 -14.31 32.37 -24.94
N PRO A 364 -13.37 33.13 -24.35
CA PRO A 364 -13.67 34.23 -23.43
C PRO A 364 -14.52 35.36 -24.03
N THR A 365 -14.47 35.56 -25.36
CA THR A 365 -15.22 36.60 -26.07
C THR A 365 -16.66 36.21 -26.41
N TRP A 366 -17.06 34.95 -26.18
CA TRP A 366 -18.39 34.47 -26.53
C TRP A 366 -19.44 34.91 -25.50
N GLY A 367 -20.46 35.63 -25.96
CA GLY A 367 -21.64 35.92 -25.16
C GLY A 367 -22.57 34.72 -25.01
N TYR A 368 -23.47 34.76 -24.01
CA TYR A 368 -24.37 33.65 -23.65
C TYR A 368 -25.24 33.10 -24.79
N LYS A 369 -25.61 33.93 -25.77
CA LYS A 369 -26.41 33.50 -26.95
C LYS A 369 -25.62 32.55 -27.86
N ARG A 370 -24.34 32.85 -28.07
CA ARG A 370 -23.45 32.04 -28.93
C ARG A 370 -23.16 30.70 -28.27
N ILE A 371 -22.90 30.71 -26.96
CA ILE A 371 -22.70 29.49 -26.17
C ILE A 371 -23.98 28.64 -26.15
N SER A 372 -25.16 29.25 -25.98
CA SER A 372 -26.45 28.52 -26.05
C SER A 372 -26.65 27.78 -27.37
N LYS A 373 -26.31 28.42 -28.50
CA LYS A 373 -26.36 27.77 -29.83
C LYS A 373 -25.37 26.61 -29.93
N ALA A 374 -24.14 26.79 -29.43
CA ALA A 374 -23.11 25.74 -29.45
C ALA A 374 -23.44 24.52 -28.58
N MET A 375 -24.16 24.72 -27.48
CA MET A 375 -24.58 23.66 -26.55
C MET A 375 -25.95 23.06 -26.88
N GLU A 376 -26.66 23.61 -27.86
CA GLU A 376 -28.06 23.26 -28.15
C GLU A 376 -28.98 23.39 -26.92
N GLN A 377 -28.73 24.41 -26.09
CA GLN A 377 -29.50 24.67 -24.86
C GLN A 377 -30.33 25.95 -24.97
N PRO A 378 -31.46 26.07 -24.24
CA PRO A 378 -32.27 27.30 -24.25
C PRO A 378 -31.47 28.53 -23.84
N ILE A 379 -31.59 29.62 -24.61
CA ILE A 379 -30.88 30.90 -24.37
C ILE A 379 -31.11 31.42 -22.95
N GLY A 380 -32.33 31.27 -22.42
CA GLY A 380 -32.65 31.67 -21.05
C GLY A 380 -31.74 31.00 -20.01
N LYS A 381 -31.43 29.71 -20.19
CA LYS A 381 -30.59 28.94 -19.27
C LYS A 381 -29.16 29.48 -19.25
N THR A 382 -28.53 29.63 -20.41
CA THR A 382 -27.15 30.15 -20.50
C THR A 382 -27.09 31.63 -20.10
N ARG A 383 -28.14 32.43 -20.37
CA ARG A 383 -28.24 33.81 -19.91
C ARG A 383 -28.15 33.89 -18.37
N TRP A 384 -28.89 33.04 -17.68
CA TRP A 384 -28.86 33.01 -16.21
C TRP A 384 -27.48 32.59 -15.69
N TRP A 385 -26.88 31.54 -16.23
CA TRP A 385 -25.53 31.12 -15.86
C TRP A 385 -24.47 32.20 -16.12
N HIS A 386 -24.61 32.95 -17.22
CA HIS A 386 -23.71 34.06 -17.54
C HIS A 386 -23.80 35.22 -16.55
N ALA A 387 -24.98 35.42 -15.97
CA ALA A 387 -25.20 36.39 -14.89
C ALA A 387 -24.86 35.82 -13.50
N ASN A 388 -24.22 34.65 -13.41
CA ASN A 388 -23.95 33.90 -12.17
C ASN A 388 -25.23 33.63 -11.35
N LYS A 389 -26.35 33.39 -12.03
CA LYS A 389 -27.66 33.05 -11.44
C LYS A 389 -28.06 31.64 -11.85
N HIS A 390 -28.93 31.00 -11.06
CA HIS A 390 -29.41 29.63 -11.31
C HIS A 390 -28.29 28.59 -11.47
N ILE A 391 -27.21 28.72 -10.68
CA ILE A 391 -26.21 27.67 -10.53
C ILE A 391 -26.93 26.40 -10.07
N PRO A 392 -26.63 25.21 -10.62
CA PRO A 392 -27.25 23.97 -10.16
C PRO A 392 -27.12 23.78 -8.64
N VAL A 393 -28.23 23.41 -7.98
CA VAL A 393 -28.26 23.22 -6.51
C VAL A 393 -27.17 22.27 -5.98
N PRO A 394 -26.85 21.14 -6.64
CA PRO A 394 -25.76 20.28 -6.15
C PRO A 394 -24.40 20.98 -6.11
N ILE A 395 -24.12 21.85 -7.09
CA ILE A 395 -22.89 22.65 -7.13
C ILE A 395 -22.91 23.69 -6.00
N GLN A 396 -24.04 24.36 -5.77
CA GLN A 396 -24.18 25.27 -4.63
C GLN A 396 -23.93 24.56 -3.29
N THR A 397 -24.41 23.31 -3.15
CA THR A 397 -24.15 22.49 -1.96
C THR A 397 -22.68 22.14 -1.83
N ALA A 398 -22.01 21.75 -2.93
CA ALA A 398 -20.58 21.50 -2.92
C ALA A 398 -19.78 22.77 -2.54
N ASP A 399 -20.12 23.92 -3.11
CA ASP A 399 -19.47 25.20 -2.80
C ASP A 399 -19.68 25.60 -1.34
N TRP A 400 -20.88 25.44 -0.79
CA TRP A 400 -21.16 25.68 0.64
C TRP A 400 -20.32 24.80 1.58
N LEU A 401 -19.99 23.56 1.16
CA LEU A 401 -19.11 22.65 1.89
C LEU A 401 -17.63 23.01 1.70
N LYS A 402 -17.21 23.45 0.51
CA LYS A 402 -15.84 23.98 0.26
C LYS A 402 -15.54 25.18 1.14
N GLU A 403 -16.48 26.12 1.26
CA GLU A 403 -16.37 27.29 2.16
C GLU A 403 -16.11 26.90 3.62
N ARG A 404 -16.53 25.70 4.04
CA ARG A 404 -16.37 25.17 5.40
C ARG A 404 -15.18 24.21 5.55
N ALA A 405 -14.34 24.12 4.51
CA ALA A 405 -13.23 23.18 4.40
C ALA A 405 -13.65 21.71 4.60
N LEU A 406 -14.82 21.36 4.06
CA LEU A 406 -15.37 20.00 4.08
C LEU A 406 -15.32 19.32 2.70
N LEU A 407 -14.90 20.02 1.64
CA LEU A 407 -14.64 19.46 0.31
C LEU A 407 -13.40 20.08 -0.35
N PRO A 408 -12.56 19.29 -1.06
CA PRO A 408 -12.53 17.82 -0.97
C PRO A 408 -12.20 17.40 0.46
N LEU A 409 -12.96 16.43 1.00
CA LEU A 409 -12.71 15.92 2.35
C LEU A 409 -11.52 14.98 2.28
N LYS A 410 -10.45 15.27 3.01
CA LYS A 410 -9.24 14.45 3.00
C LYS A 410 -9.01 13.69 4.30
N SER A 411 -8.21 12.63 4.25
CA SER A 411 -7.82 11.71 5.34
C SER A 411 -7.11 12.39 6.53
N ASP A 412 -6.52 13.56 6.28
CA ASP A 412 -5.81 14.41 7.25
C ASP A 412 -6.70 15.51 7.86
N ASN A 413 -7.96 15.64 7.43
CA ASN A 413 -8.83 16.73 7.88
C ASN A 413 -9.09 16.61 9.40
N PRO A 414 -8.82 17.68 10.19
CA PRO A 414 -8.92 17.63 11.65
C PRO A 414 -10.36 17.43 12.16
N LYS A 415 -11.37 17.69 11.33
CA LYS A 415 -12.78 17.47 11.68
C LYS A 415 -13.20 16.00 11.54
N LEU A 416 -12.38 15.12 10.95
CA LEU A 416 -12.75 13.72 10.68
C LEU A 416 -13.22 12.93 11.89
N PRO A 417 -12.59 13.00 13.09
CA PRO A 417 -13.09 12.26 14.25
C PRO A 417 -14.51 12.66 14.62
N LEU A 418 -14.83 13.96 14.53
CA LEU A 418 -16.16 14.48 14.80
C LEU A 418 -17.17 14.09 13.70
N ILE A 419 -16.74 14.07 12.43
CA ILE A 419 -17.55 13.56 11.31
C ILE A 419 -17.86 12.07 11.51
N ALA A 420 -16.86 11.26 11.87
CA ALA A 420 -17.01 9.84 12.15
C ALA A 420 -17.95 9.59 13.34
N LYS A 421 -17.84 10.40 14.40
CA LYS A 421 -18.73 10.37 15.56
C LYS A 421 -20.20 10.59 15.14
N VAL A 422 -20.48 11.65 14.39
CA VAL A 422 -21.85 11.97 13.93
C VAL A 422 -22.35 10.92 12.95
N LEU A 423 -21.50 10.48 12.01
CA LEU A 423 -21.85 9.45 11.04
C LEU A 423 -22.20 8.12 11.71
N GLY A 424 -21.43 7.69 12.71
CA GLY A 424 -21.73 6.45 13.46
C GLY A 424 -23.10 6.47 14.13
N ALA A 425 -23.55 7.65 14.61
CA ALA A 425 -24.88 7.82 15.19
C ALA A 425 -26.00 7.56 14.16
N THR A 426 -25.77 7.84 12.88
CA THR A 426 -26.74 7.57 11.80
C THR A 426 -26.98 6.07 11.54
N PHE A 427 -26.05 5.22 11.97
CA PHE A 427 -26.21 3.76 11.89
C PHE A 427 -26.95 3.18 13.12
N GLY A 428 -27.00 3.92 14.23
CA GLY A 428 -27.65 3.51 15.50
C GLY A 428 -29.07 4.08 15.66
N ASP A 429 -29.35 4.89 16.67
CA ASP A 429 -30.71 5.47 16.85
C ASP A 429 -31.00 6.70 15.95
N GLY A 430 -30.00 7.16 15.20
CA GLY A 430 -30.12 8.26 14.23
C GLY A 430 -30.31 7.78 12.79
N GLY A 431 -30.32 8.74 11.87
CA GLY A 431 -30.38 8.45 10.44
C GLY A 431 -30.76 9.64 9.57
N ILE A 432 -30.94 9.38 8.29
CA ILE A 432 -31.49 10.34 7.32
C ILE A 432 -32.89 9.87 6.91
N PHE A 433 -33.88 10.76 6.91
CA PHE A 433 -35.25 10.40 6.48
C PHE A 433 -35.32 10.03 4.99
N GLU A 434 -36.29 9.18 4.62
CA GLU A 434 -36.46 8.69 3.23
C GLU A 434 -36.69 9.83 2.23
N ASN A 435 -37.43 10.87 2.62
CA ASN A 435 -37.69 12.08 1.82
C ASN A 435 -36.57 13.15 1.93
N LEU A 436 -35.46 12.81 2.57
CA LEU A 436 -34.29 13.66 2.80
C LEU A 436 -34.60 14.97 3.55
N ASN A 437 -35.71 15.06 4.28
CA ASN A 437 -36.12 16.30 4.94
C ASN A 437 -35.35 16.60 6.24
N GLY A 438 -34.57 15.65 6.76
CA GLY A 438 -33.77 15.84 7.96
C GLY A 438 -32.75 14.72 8.18
N THR A 439 -31.65 15.07 8.84
CA THR A 439 -30.80 14.12 9.58
C THR A 439 -31.15 14.22 11.04
N PHE A 440 -31.22 13.11 11.77
CA PHE A 440 -31.73 13.10 13.14
C PHE A 440 -30.99 12.13 14.05
N LEU A 441 -31.13 12.36 15.35
CA LEU A 441 -30.85 11.40 16.42
C LEU A 441 -32.04 11.38 17.38
N SER A 442 -32.55 10.18 17.67
CA SER A 442 -33.54 9.98 18.73
C SER A 442 -32.88 9.42 19.99
N SER A 443 -33.25 9.92 21.16
CA SER A 443 -32.77 9.39 22.44
C SER A 443 -33.82 9.59 23.54
N SER A 444 -33.91 8.66 24.50
CA SER A 444 -34.73 8.84 25.69
C SER A 444 -34.21 9.95 26.63
N ASN A 445 -33.00 10.45 26.40
CA ASN A 445 -32.37 11.50 27.19
C ASN A 445 -32.08 12.73 26.34
N TYR A 446 -32.72 13.84 26.68
CA TYR A 446 -32.59 15.13 25.99
C TYR A 446 -31.12 15.56 25.82
N LYS A 447 -30.27 15.38 26.84
CA LYS A 447 -28.87 15.83 26.78
C LYS A 447 -28.06 15.12 25.70
N ASP A 448 -28.36 13.85 25.43
CA ASP A 448 -27.67 13.07 24.41
C ASP A 448 -28.07 13.55 23.00
N ALA A 449 -29.36 13.87 22.79
CA ALA A 449 -29.87 14.46 21.55
C ALA A 449 -29.36 15.90 21.33
N GLU A 450 -29.24 16.68 22.41
CA GLU A 450 -28.65 18.02 22.38
C GLU A 450 -27.16 17.99 22.02
N GLU A 451 -26.40 17.01 22.53
CA GLU A 451 -24.98 16.81 22.19
C GLU A 451 -24.79 16.60 20.68
N PHE A 452 -25.65 15.80 20.05
CA PHE A 452 -25.64 15.58 18.61
C PHE A 452 -25.84 16.88 17.81
N SER A 453 -26.79 17.73 18.22
CA SER A 453 -27.00 19.05 17.60
C SER A 453 -25.78 19.97 17.77
N LYS A 454 -25.17 19.99 18.95
CA LYS A 454 -23.94 20.77 19.20
C LYS A 454 -22.79 20.30 18.33
N ASP A 455 -22.65 19.00 18.13
CA ASP A 455 -21.61 18.44 17.26
C ASP A 455 -21.84 18.77 15.78
N LEU A 456 -23.09 18.78 15.31
CA LEU A 456 -23.41 19.32 13.97
C LEU A 456 -23.00 20.80 13.84
N GLN A 457 -23.32 21.63 14.84
CA GLN A 457 -22.95 23.05 14.82
C GLN A 457 -21.43 23.27 14.79
N LYS A 458 -20.66 22.46 15.53
CA LYS A 458 -19.19 22.49 15.45
C LYS A 458 -18.65 22.13 14.07
N LEU A 459 -19.31 21.23 13.34
CA LEU A 459 -18.88 20.80 12.00
C LEU A 459 -19.17 21.87 10.94
N PHE A 460 -20.41 22.39 10.94
CA PHE A 460 -20.93 23.20 9.84
C PHE A 460 -21.15 24.68 10.16
N GLY A 461 -20.90 25.12 11.40
CA GLY A 461 -21.16 26.48 11.85
C GLY A 461 -22.47 26.61 12.63
N ASN A 462 -22.57 27.66 13.43
CA ASN A 462 -23.72 27.90 14.31
C ASN A 462 -24.99 28.29 13.53
N ASP A 463 -24.87 28.74 12.28
CA ASP A 463 -25.99 29.14 11.42
C ASP A 463 -26.99 27.99 11.16
N ILE A 464 -26.53 26.74 11.20
CA ILE A 464 -27.40 25.57 11.01
C ILE A 464 -28.39 25.37 12.17
N ILE A 465 -28.23 26.07 13.30
CA ILE A 465 -29.19 26.00 14.42
C ILE A 465 -30.59 26.41 13.96
N LEU A 466 -30.69 27.32 12.99
CA LEU A 466 -31.95 27.76 12.39
C LEU A 466 -32.69 26.64 11.66
N ASN A 467 -31.99 25.56 11.30
CA ASN A 467 -32.55 24.35 10.70
C ASN A 467 -32.77 23.23 11.71
N THR A 468 -32.51 23.46 13.00
CA THR A 468 -32.63 22.43 14.03
C THR A 468 -34.03 22.44 14.64
N GLU A 469 -34.68 21.29 14.65
CA GLU A 469 -35.98 21.06 15.27
C GLU A 469 -35.85 19.98 16.35
N LEU A 470 -36.43 20.26 17.52
CA LEU A 470 -36.64 19.27 18.57
C LEU A 470 -38.08 18.78 18.52
N ARG A 471 -38.27 17.47 18.48
CA ARG A 471 -39.58 16.83 18.58
C ARG A 471 -39.60 15.88 19.76
N GLU A 472 -40.62 16.02 20.59
CA GLU A 472 -40.89 15.12 21.70
C GLU A 472 -41.95 14.11 21.27
N GLY A 473 -41.70 12.82 21.51
CA GLY A 473 -42.61 11.75 21.16
C GLY A 473 -41.94 10.38 21.17
N GLY A 474 -42.63 9.34 20.71
CA GLY A 474 -42.04 8.03 20.53
C GLY A 474 -43.09 6.92 20.53
N GLU A 475 -42.88 5.94 19.65
CA GLU A 475 -43.83 4.85 19.38
C GLU A 475 -43.80 3.77 20.48
N TYR A 476 -42.62 3.52 21.06
CA TYR A 476 -42.38 2.46 22.05
C TYR A 476 -41.93 3.00 23.43
N GLY A 477 -42.08 4.31 23.64
CA GLY A 477 -41.67 5.02 24.86
C GLY A 477 -41.40 6.51 24.61
N HIS A 478 -41.14 7.27 25.68
CA HIS A 478 -40.79 8.69 25.57
C HIS A 478 -39.39 8.86 24.98
N SER A 479 -39.27 9.73 23.97
CA SER A 479 -37.99 10.08 23.36
C SER A 479 -37.95 11.53 22.86
N TRP A 480 -36.73 12.04 22.75
CA TRP A 480 -36.40 13.32 22.16
C TRP A 480 -35.73 13.05 20.81
N CYS A 481 -36.36 13.52 19.75
CA CYS A 481 -35.82 13.47 18.40
C CYS A 481 -35.29 14.86 18.04
N MET A 482 -33.96 14.99 17.99
CA MET A 482 -33.29 16.20 17.54
C MET A 482 -32.91 16.02 16.07
N MET A 483 -33.40 16.89 15.19
CA MET A 483 -33.14 16.79 13.76
C MET A 483 -32.70 18.12 13.16
N ASN A 484 -31.90 18.04 12.09
CA ASN A 484 -31.48 19.18 11.30
C ASN A 484 -31.98 19.04 9.86
N THR A 485 -32.69 20.06 9.38
CA THR A 485 -33.36 20.09 8.06
C THR A 485 -32.50 20.71 6.95
N ASN A 486 -31.26 21.11 7.26
CA ASN A 486 -30.36 21.72 6.29
C ASN A 486 -29.95 20.71 5.21
N ARG A 487 -30.36 20.96 3.96
CA ARG A 487 -30.11 20.04 2.84
C ARG A 487 -28.62 19.81 2.60
N ASN A 488 -27.75 20.78 2.83
CA ASN A 488 -26.32 20.62 2.61
C ASN A 488 -25.72 19.62 3.61
N VAL A 489 -26.10 19.70 4.89
CA VAL A 489 -25.70 18.76 5.94
C VAL A 489 -26.17 17.34 5.62
N ILE A 490 -27.42 17.20 5.20
CA ILE A 490 -28.03 15.91 4.84
C ILE A 490 -27.28 15.27 3.67
N ARG A 491 -27.01 16.03 2.60
CA ARG A 491 -26.28 15.54 1.43
C ARG A 491 -24.85 15.15 1.74
N PHE A 492 -24.18 15.90 2.60
CA PHE A 492 -22.83 15.58 3.06
C PHE A 492 -22.77 14.21 3.74
N PHE A 493 -23.61 13.94 4.74
CA PHE A 493 -23.62 12.62 5.40
C PHE A 493 -24.11 11.50 4.48
N LEU A 494 -25.03 11.79 3.55
CA LEU A 494 -25.46 10.82 2.56
C LEU A 494 -24.31 10.40 1.63
N ALA A 495 -23.48 11.35 1.17
CA ALA A 495 -22.28 11.06 0.37
C ALA A 495 -21.24 10.25 1.17
N LEU A 496 -21.12 10.51 2.47
CA LEU A 496 -20.25 9.74 3.38
C LEU A 496 -20.74 8.31 3.66
N GLY A 497 -21.93 7.93 3.19
CA GLY A 497 -22.50 6.59 3.34
C GLY A 497 -23.52 6.43 4.47
N ALA A 498 -24.06 7.51 5.02
CA ALA A 498 -25.14 7.43 6.01
C ALA A 498 -26.38 6.72 5.42
N PRO A 499 -27.03 5.81 6.17
CA PRO A 499 -28.21 5.11 5.68
C PRO A 499 -29.40 6.07 5.54
N ARG A 500 -30.06 5.99 4.38
CA ARG A 500 -31.30 6.71 4.06
C ARG A 500 -32.51 5.83 4.33
N GLY A 501 -33.43 6.33 5.13
CA GLY A 501 -34.73 5.72 5.41
C GLY A 501 -34.69 4.56 6.40
N ASN A 502 -35.59 3.59 6.23
CA ASN A 502 -35.70 2.46 7.14
C ASN A 502 -34.54 1.48 6.97
N LYS A 503 -33.60 1.49 7.92
CA LYS A 503 -32.39 0.64 7.95
C LYS A 503 -32.68 -0.86 7.89
N VAL A 504 -33.85 -1.31 8.36
CA VAL A 504 -34.26 -2.73 8.30
C VAL A 504 -34.33 -3.23 6.86
N HIS A 505 -34.68 -2.33 5.92
CA HIS A 505 -34.89 -2.64 4.51
C HIS A 505 -33.67 -2.30 3.63
N LYS A 506 -32.53 -1.92 4.22
CA LYS A 506 -31.35 -1.46 3.50
C LYS A 506 -30.12 -2.27 3.88
N SER A 507 -29.20 -2.41 2.92
CA SER A 507 -27.85 -2.87 3.19
C SER A 507 -27.10 -1.84 4.02
N LEU A 508 -26.44 -2.30 5.09
CA LEU A 508 -25.58 -1.47 5.93
C LEU A 508 -24.13 -1.81 5.61
N ASN A 509 -23.35 -0.80 5.27
CA ASN A 509 -21.93 -0.96 4.96
C ASN A 509 -21.16 0.11 5.73
N ILE A 510 -20.12 -0.30 6.47
CA ILE A 510 -19.26 0.67 7.15
C ILE A 510 -18.34 1.28 6.08
N PRO A 511 -18.31 2.62 5.93
CA PRO A 511 -17.46 3.25 4.94
C PRO A 511 -15.98 2.90 5.17
N ARG A 512 -15.26 2.56 4.10
CA ARG A 512 -13.86 2.11 4.20
C ARG A 512 -12.96 3.14 4.88
N TRP A 513 -13.24 4.43 4.69
CA TRP A 513 -12.44 5.51 5.25
C TRP A 513 -12.44 5.55 6.79
N ILE A 514 -13.46 4.97 7.43
CA ILE A 514 -13.51 4.84 8.89
C ILE A 514 -12.34 4.00 9.41
N LYS A 515 -11.86 3.04 8.62
CA LYS A 515 -10.81 2.09 9.01
C LYS A 515 -9.40 2.58 8.73
N ILE A 516 -9.24 3.78 8.15
CA ILE A 516 -7.92 4.34 7.82
C ILE A 516 -7.14 4.68 9.09
N ARG A 517 -7.83 5.07 10.17
CA ARG A 517 -7.24 5.44 11.45
C ARG A 517 -8.07 4.92 12.62
N GLU A 518 -7.38 4.46 13.66
CA GLU A 518 -8.01 3.89 14.85
C GLU A 518 -8.92 4.88 15.59
N ASP A 519 -8.60 6.17 15.61
CA ASP A 519 -9.42 7.18 16.28
C ASP A 519 -10.77 7.40 15.59
N LEU A 520 -10.82 7.27 14.26
CA LEU A 520 -12.06 7.33 13.47
C LEU A 520 -12.94 6.12 13.73
N GLU A 521 -12.36 4.91 13.77
CA GLU A 521 -13.07 3.70 14.18
C GLU A 521 -13.66 3.85 15.58
N ASN A 522 -12.87 4.33 16.54
CA ASN A 522 -13.30 4.51 17.92
C ASN A 522 -14.51 5.45 18.04
N GLU A 523 -14.54 6.55 17.28
CA GLU A 523 -15.66 7.49 17.27
C GLU A 523 -16.90 6.93 16.58
N PHE A 524 -16.73 6.33 15.40
CA PHE A 524 -17.82 5.75 14.64
C PHE A 524 -18.51 4.60 15.41
N TYR A 525 -17.73 3.60 15.82
CA TYR A 525 -18.26 2.47 16.59
C TYR A 525 -18.78 2.93 17.95
N GLY A 526 -18.16 3.94 18.56
CA GLY A 526 -18.62 4.48 19.83
C GLY A 526 -20.03 5.06 19.77
N SER A 527 -20.37 5.77 18.69
CA SER A 527 -21.73 6.28 18.45
C SER A 527 -22.71 5.18 18.05
N LEU A 528 -22.26 4.21 17.26
CA LEU A 528 -23.09 3.05 16.90
C LEU A 528 -23.48 2.23 18.14
N PHE A 529 -22.52 1.95 19.04
CA PHE A 529 -22.79 1.30 20.32
C PHE A 529 -23.68 2.17 21.23
N GLY A 530 -23.52 3.49 21.17
CA GLY A 530 -24.41 4.44 21.84
C GLY A 530 -25.89 4.14 21.59
N GLY A 531 -26.25 3.93 20.32
CA GLY A 531 -27.63 3.60 19.93
C GLY A 531 -28.01 2.14 20.18
N GLU A 532 -27.26 1.20 19.62
CA GLU A 532 -27.74 -0.19 19.46
C GLU A 532 -27.35 -1.15 20.60
N LEU A 533 -26.42 -0.75 21.47
CA LEU A 533 -25.93 -1.62 22.54
C LEU A 533 -26.92 -1.66 23.71
N SER A 534 -27.25 -2.86 24.18
CA SER A 534 -28.04 -3.09 25.37
C SER A 534 -27.13 -3.46 26.55
N VAL A 535 -27.27 -2.72 27.65
CA VAL A 535 -26.62 -3.01 28.94
C VAL A 535 -27.72 -3.46 29.90
N SER A 536 -27.81 -4.76 30.14
CA SER A 536 -28.84 -5.35 31.01
C SER A 536 -28.21 -6.11 32.17
N GLN A 537 -28.83 -6.02 33.35
CA GLN A 537 -28.31 -6.68 34.56
C GLN A 537 -29.44 -7.51 35.17
N LYS A 538 -29.25 -8.84 35.30
CA LYS A 538 -30.30 -9.74 35.79
C LYS A 538 -30.38 -9.73 37.33
N TYR A 539 -29.24 -9.64 38.00
CA TYR A 539 -29.14 -9.54 39.46
C TYR A 539 -28.25 -8.35 39.83
N LYS A 540 -28.58 -7.62 40.90
CA LYS A 540 -27.80 -6.43 41.36
C LYS A 540 -26.30 -6.73 41.57
N LYS A 541 -25.94 -7.97 41.89
CA LYS A 541 -24.56 -8.46 42.15
C LYS A 541 -23.90 -9.17 40.96
N SER A 542 -24.49 -9.14 39.76
CA SER A 542 -23.94 -9.81 38.56
C SER A 542 -23.35 -8.80 37.58
N LEU A 543 -22.30 -9.18 36.85
CA LEU A 543 -21.79 -8.37 35.75
C LEU A 543 -22.89 -8.08 34.70
N PRO A 544 -22.89 -6.89 34.09
CA PRO A 544 -23.88 -6.54 33.09
C PRO A 544 -23.69 -7.41 31.84
N ARG A 545 -24.81 -7.89 31.30
CA ARG A 545 -24.87 -8.50 29.98
C ARG A 545 -24.89 -7.39 28.94
N ILE A 546 -23.84 -7.37 28.12
CA ILE A 546 -23.68 -6.48 26.97
C ILE A 546 -24.08 -7.22 25.70
N GLU A 547 -25.11 -6.72 25.02
CA GLU A 547 -25.67 -7.31 23.81
C GLU A 547 -25.76 -6.23 22.72
N PHE A 548 -25.32 -6.56 21.51
CA PHE A 548 -25.54 -5.73 20.32
C PHE A 548 -26.56 -6.44 19.44
N CYS A 549 -27.64 -5.76 19.06
CA CYS A 549 -28.73 -6.36 18.30
C CYS A 549 -29.30 -5.36 17.29
N ILE A 550 -29.40 -5.76 16.03
CA ILE A 550 -30.12 -4.99 15.00
C ILE A 550 -31.05 -5.88 14.20
N THR A 551 -32.06 -5.28 13.58
CA THR A 551 -33.04 -5.99 12.74
C THR A 551 -32.75 -5.82 11.24
N GLY A 552 -33.17 -6.80 10.44
CA GLY A 552 -33.03 -6.77 8.99
C GLY A 552 -33.91 -7.80 8.30
N LEU A 553 -34.30 -7.53 7.06
CA LEU A 553 -35.06 -8.48 6.24
C LEU A 553 -34.22 -9.74 5.94
N LYS A 554 -34.89 -10.89 5.80
CA LYS A 554 -34.26 -12.20 5.55
C LYS A 554 -33.31 -12.19 4.33
N HIS A 555 -33.66 -11.51 3.25
CA HIS A 555 -32.82 -11.45 2.04
C HIS A 555 -31.53 -10.63 2.23
N LEU A 556 -31.42 -9.82 3.30
CA LEU A 556 -30.23 -9.05 3.66
C LEU A 556 -29.32 -9.78 4.65
N ALA A 557 -29.56 -11.07 4.92
CA ALA A 557 -28.82 -11.84 5.92
C ALA A 557 -27.30 -11.83 5.69
N SER A 558 -26.85 -11.98 4.44
CA SER A 558 -25.43 -11.93 4.10
C SER A 558 -24.81 -10.57 4.42
N ASN A 559 -25.48 -9.47 4.07
CA ASN A 559 -25.03 -8.12 4.40
C ASN A 559 -24.96 -7.90 5.93
N ARG A 560 -25.94 -8.41 6.69
CA ARG A 560 -25.93 -8.31 8.16
C ARG A 560 -24.76 -9.07 8.77
N VAL A 561 -24.46 -10.28 8.28
CA VAL A 561 -23.29 -11.02 8.76
C VAL A 561 -21.99 -10.28 8.46
N ILE A 562 -21.85 -9.68 7.27
CA ILE A 562 -20.67 -8.85 6.93
C ILE A 562 -20.54 -7.66 7.89
N PHE A 563 -21.61 -6.90 8.07
CA PHE A 563 -21.64 -5.74 8.99
C PHE A 563 -21.28 -6.13 10.43
N PHE A 564 -21.82 -7.25 10.93
CA PHE A 564 -21.49 -7.76 12.27
C PHE A 564 -20.03 -8.17 12.40
N ASN A 565 -19.48 -8.85 11.39
CA ASN A 565 -18.09 -9.26 11.40
C ASN A 565 -17.14 -8.05 11.44
N GLU A 566 -17.49 -6.93 10.81
CA GLU A 566 -16.69 -5.70 10.93
C GLU A 566 -16.66 -5.17 12.37
N ILE A 567 -17.81 -5.14 13.05
CA ILE A 567 -17.91 -4.75 14.47
C ILE A 567 -17.13 -5.71 15.37
N ILE A 568 -17.27 -7.02 15.13
CA ILE A 568 -16.58 -8.07 15.91
C ILE A 568 -15.07 -7.95 15.70
N ASN A 569 -14.60 -7.65 14.49
CA ASN A 569 -13.18 -7.46 14.21
C ASN A 569 -12.63 -6.23 14.94
N TYR A 570 -13.36 -5.11 14.95
CA TYR A 570 -13.01 -3.94 15.77
C TYR A 570 -12.86 -4.31 17.27
N LEU A 571 -13.81 -5.07 17.82
CA LEU A 571 -13.76 -5.53 19.21
C LEU A 571 -12.56 -6.46 19.46
N LYS A 572 -12.29 -7.41 18.55
CA LYS A 572 -11.14 -8.32 18.65
C LYS A 572 -9.81 -7.59 18.65
N LEU A 573 -9.64 -6.56 17.81
CA LEU A 573 -8.43 -5.72 17.80
C LEU A 573 -8.20 -5.01 19.14
N LYS A 574 -9.26 -4.75 19.92
CA LYS A 574 -9.19 -4.22 21.28
C LYS A 574 -8.99 -5.29 22.36
N ASN A 575 -8.82 -6.55 21.98
CA ASN A 575 -8.82 -7.72 22.87
C ASN A 575 -10.13 -7.85 23.66
N ILE A 576 -11.27 -7.69 22.97
CA ILE A 576 -12.61 -7.88 23.52
C ILE A 576 -13.24 -9.10 22.84
N GLU A 577 -13.67 -10.05 23.65
CA GLU A 577 -14.22 -11.33 23.22
C GLU A 577 -15.75 -11.32 23.24
N ILE A 578 -16.32 -11.98 22.24
CA ILE A 578 -17.74 -12.32 22.20
C ILE A 578 -17.94 -13.76 22.67
N THR A 579 -19.16 -14.11 23.07
CA THR A 579 -19.47 -15.50 23.45
C THR A 579 -19.22 -16.47 22.28
N ASN A 580 -18.87 -17.72 22.60
CA ASN A 580 -18.61 -18.79 21.61
C ASN A 580 -19.80 -19.12 20.69
N ARG A 581 -20.99 -18.53 20.93
CA ARG A 581 -22.17 -18.66 20.08
C ARG A 581 -22.09 -17.82 18.80
N GLY A 582 -21.12 -16.90 18.69
CA GLY A 582 -20.98 -16.03 17.52
C GLY A 582 -22.19 -15.12 17.32
N ILE A 583 -22.66 -15.01 16.07
CA ILE A 583 -23.84 -14.23 15.69
C ILE A 583 -25.08 -15.12 15.80
N ASP A 584 -25.96 -14.80 16.75
CA ASP A 584 -27.26 -15.45 16.93
C ASP A 584 -28.32 -14.74 16.06
N VAL A 585 -29.12 -15.53 15.34
CA VAL A 585 -30.11 -15.04 14.39
C VAL A 585 -31.49 -15.60 14.73
N ARG A 586 -32.46 -14.73 15.00
CA ARG A 586 -33.81 -15.11 15.45
C ARG A 586 -34.89 -14.43 14.64
N LYS A 587 -36.04 -15.09 14.48
CA LYS A 587 -37.24 -14.45 13.93
C LYS A 587 -37.77 -13.43 14.94
N PHE A 588 -38.13 -12.23 14.47
CA PHE A 588 -38.73 -11.21 15.31
C PHE A 588 -40.26 -11.39 15.34
N ASN A 589 -40.84 -11.51 16.55
CA ASN A 589 -42.27 -11.79 16.74
C ASN A 589 -43.10 -10.51 16.55
N HIS A 590 -43.46 -10.19 15.30
CA HIS A 590 -44.70 -9.54 14.85
C HIS A 590 -44.53 -8.91 13.45
N GLY A 591 -44.50 -9.75 12.41
CA GLY A 591 -44.59 -9.31 11.01
C GLY A 591 -43.49 -9.84 10.09
N LYS A 592 -43.88 -10.06 8.83
CA LYS A 592 -43.12 -10.47 7.61
C LYS A 592 -41.59 -10.47 7.73
N GLU A 593 -40.95 -11.60 7.40
CA GLU A 593 -39.52 -11.81 7.05
C GLU A 593 -38.41 -11.14 7.90
N ASN A 594 -38.73 -10.45 9.00
CA ASN A 594 -37.77 -9.73 9.82
C ASN A 594 -36.97 -10.69 10.72
N MET A 595 -35.66 -10.56 10.64
CA MET A 595 -34.70 -11.31 11.44
C MET A 595 -33.96 -10.35 12.37
N ALA A 596 -33.80 -10.74 13.63
CA ALA A 596 -32.93 -10.07 14.59
C ALA A 596 -31.57 -10.77 14.59
N TYR A 597 -30.52 -9.98 14.35
CA TYR A 597 -29.13 -10.42 14.37
C TYR A 597 -28.50 -9.86 15.64
N ARG A 598 -27.77 -10.69 16.39
CA ARG A 598 -27.16 -10.24 17.63
C ARG A 598 -25.89 -10.98 17.98
N PHE A 599 -25.02 -10.33 18.75
CA PHE A 599 -23.95 -10.98 19.48
C PHE A 599 -23.96 -10.51 20.94
N ILE A 600 -23.34 -11.30 21.80
CA ILE A 600 -23.22 -11.02 23.24
C ILE A 600 -21.73 -11.05 23.57
N LEU A 601 -21.26 -10.11 24.39
CA LEU A 601 -19.89 -10.14 24.89
C LEU A 601 -19.69 -11.27 25.90
N SER A 602 -18.48 -11.84 25.94
CA SER A 602 -18.11 -12.79 26.99
C SER A 602 -18.23 -12.12 28.37
N GLN A 603 -18.85 -12.80 29.33
CA GLN A 603 -19.17 -12.24 30.65
C GLN A 603 -18.04 -12.37 31.68
N SER A 604 -16.79 -12.57 31.23
CA SER A 604 -15.64 -12.52 32.13
C SER A 604 -15.37 -11.09 32.60
N PRO A 605 -15.06 -10.86 33.89
CA PRO A 605 -14.83 -9.52 34.46
C PRO A 605 -13.83 -8.68 33.65
N SER A 606 -12.68 -9.26 33.31
CA SER A 606 -11.62 -8.60 32.54
C SER A 606 -12.05 -8.18 31.13
N ASN A 607 -12.99 -8.89 30.53
CA ASN A 607 -13.49 -8.59 29.19
C ASN A 607 -14.50 -7.42 29.21
N ILE A 608 -15.42 -7.43 30.17
CA ILE A 608 -16.38 -6.33 30.36
C ILE A 608 -15.66 -5.05 30.77
N GLU A 609 -14.64 -5.18 31.60
CA GLU A 609 -13.73 -4.09 31.94
C GLU A 609 -12.98 -3.57 30.70
N ALA A 610 -12.33 -4.45 29.94
CA ALA A 610 -11.61 -4.06 28.73
C ALA A 610 -12.52 -3.33 27.74
N PHE A 611 -13.78 -3.75 27.62
CA PHE A 611 -14.79 -3.04 26.84
C PHE A 611 -15.06 -1.64 27.40
N ALA A 612 -15.31 -1.52 28.71
CA ALA A 612 -15.59 -0.22 29.34
C ALA A 612 -14.43 0.78 29.24
N GLU A 613 -13.18 0.30 29.22
CA GLU A 613 -11.99 1.13 29.10
C GLU A 613 -11.65 1.52 27.66
N LYS A 614 -11.77 0.56 26.73
CA LYS A 614 -11.22 0.71 25.37
C LYS A 614 -12.26 1.12 24.33
N VAL A 615 -13.55 0.98 24.64
CA VAL A 615 -14.64 1.29 23.69
C VAL A 615 -15.43 2.49 24.17
N LYS A 616 -15.55 3.50 23.30
CA LYS A 616 -16.37 4.68 23.56
C LYS A 616 -17.86 4.31 23.52
N ILE A 617 -18.68 5.06 24.24
CA ILE A 617 -20.14 5.03 24.15
C ILE A 617 -20.58 6.48 24.02
N ASN A 618 -20.75 6.93 22.79
CA ASN A 618 -21.13 8.31 22.46
C ASN A 618 -22.65 8.46 22.43
N TYR A 619 -23.17 9.66 22.68
CA TYR A 619 -24.61 9.96 22.64
C TYR A 619 -25.49 9.03 23.51
N CYS A 620 -24.94 8.44 24.58
CA CYS A 620 -25.72 7.66 25.54
C CYS A 620 -25.03 7.60 26.91
N ASN A 621 -25.08 8.72 27.64
CA ASN A 621 -24.42 8.82 28.95
C ASN A 621 -24.99 7.83 29.99
N LEU A 622 -26.27 7.50 29.88
CA LEU A 622 -26.94 6.57 30.80
C LEU A 622 -26.38 5.15 30.71
N LYS A 623 -26.14 4.62 29.49
CA LYS A 623 -25.56 3.27 29.29
C LYS A 623 -24.14 3.20 29.85
N LYS A 624 -23.35 4.25 29.60
CA LYS A 624 -21.99 4.38 30.15
C LYS A 624 -22.00 4.38 31.68
N TYR A 625 -22.86 5.20 32.29
CA TYR A 625 -23.00 5.25 33.75
C TYR A 625 -23.40 3.88 34.32
N LYS A 626 -24.44 3.23 33.76
CA LYS A 626 -24.89 1.90 34.19
C LYS A 626 -23.77 0.85 34.14
N LEU A 627 -22.98 0.84 33.06
CA LEU A 627 -21.85 -0.08 32.89
C LEU A 627 -20.77 0.15 33.96
N LEU A 628 -20.33 1.40 34.14
CA LEU A 628 -19.28 1.74 35.10
C LEU A 628 -19.71 1.49 36.54
N THR A 629 -20.94 1.84 36.90
CA THR A 629 -21.48 1.57 38.24
C THR A 629 -21.60 0.07 38.52
N ALA A 630 -21.96 -0.75 37.53
CA ALA A 630 -22.02 -2.19 37.69
C ALA A 630 -20.62 -2.81 37.87
N LEU A 631 -19.61 -2.31 37.15
CA LEU A 631 -18.22 -2.73 37.31
C LEU A 631 -17.64 -2.34 38.68
N ASP A 632 -17.87 -1.11 39.15
CA ASP A 632 -17.42 -0.66 40.48
C ASP A 632 -17.98 -1.55 41.60
N ARG A 633 -19.26 -1.91 41.50
CA ARG A 633 -19.89 -2.84 42.46
C ARG A 633 -19.30 -4.23 42.40
N ASP A 634 -19.07 -4.79 41.21
CA ASP A 634 -18.44 -6.11 41.04
C ASP A 634 -17.03 -6.13 41.64
N MET A 635 -16.23 -5.09 41.39
CA MET A 635 -14.88 -4.97 41.95
C MET A 635 -14.89 -4.93 43.48
N LYS A 636 -15.79 -4.14 44.10
CA LYS A 636 -15.95 -4.07 45.55
C LYS A 636 -16.37 -5.41 46.16
N ASP A 637 -17.39 -6.05 45.59
CA ASP A 637 -17.87 -7.36 46.05
C ASP A 637 -16.77 -8.43 45.97
N LYS A 638 -15.95 -8.40 44.90
CA LYS A 638 -14.83 -9.34 44.73
C LYS A 638 -13.65 -9.03 45.65
N LEU A 639 -13.36 -7.75 45.93
CA LEU A 639 -12.34 -7.37 46.92
C LEU A 639 -12.70 -7.91 48.31
N LEU A 640 -13.94 -7.67 48.77
CA LEU A 640 -14.40 -8.14 50.08
C LEU A 640 -14.30 -9.66 50.20
N LYS A 641 -14.74 -10.40 49.18
CA LYS A 641 -14.59 -11.87 49.15
C LYS A 641 -13.13 -12.31 49.10
N TYR A 642 -12.28 -11.60 48.36
CA TYR A 642 -10.85 -11.91 48.29
C TYR A 642 -10.20 -11.77 49.67
N LEU A 643 -10.50 -10.68 50.40
CA LEU A 643 -9.98 -10.44 51.75
C LEU A 643 -10.46 -11.50 52.75
N ASP A 644 -11.75 -11.85 52.74
CA ASP A 644 -12.33 -12.91 53.58
C ASP A 644 -11.68 -14.28 53.32
N LEU A 645 -11.54 -14.69 52.05
CA LEU A 645 -10.90 -15.96 51.71
C LEU A 645 -9.41 -15.97 52.02
N ARG A 646 -8.75 -14.81 51.91
CA ARG A 646 -7.33 -14.67 52.28
C ARG A 646 -7.14 -14.77 53.79
N ALA A 647 -8.04 -14.18 54.58
CA ALA A 647 -8.07 -14.33 56.03
C ALA A 647 -8.29 -15.78 56.48
N LYS A 648 -9.09 -16.55 55.72
CA LYS A 648 -9.26 -18.01 55.89
C LYS A 648 -8.06 -18.86 55.46
N GLY A 649 -6.94 -18.23 55.07
CA GLY A 649 -5.68 -18.89 54.75
C GLY A 649 -5.55 -19.41 53.31
N LEU A 650 -6.48 -19.10 52.39
CA LEU A 650 -6.37 -19.56 51.01
C LEU A 650 -5.26 -18.83 50.23
N GLY A 651 -4.56 -19.59 49.38
CA GLY A 651 -3.61 -19.06 48.40
C GLY A 651 -4.28 -18.17 47.36
N ALA A 652 -3.60 -17.10 46.91
CA ALA A 652 -4.15 -16.15 45.94
C ALA A 652 -4.63 -16.82 44.64
N GLU A 653 -3.91 -17.84 44.16
CA GLU A 653 -4.29 -18.62 42.97
C GLU A 653 -5.61 -19.39 43.16
N SER A 654 -5.80 -20.00 44.32
CA SER A 654 -7.06 -20.68 44.66
C SER A 654 -8.23 -19.71 44.76
N ILE A 655 -7.99 -18.51 45.31
CA ILE A 655 -9.02 -17.48 45.43
C ILE A 655 -9.39 -16.94 44.05
N MET A 656 -8.41 -16.67 43.18
CA MET A 656 -8.67 -16.22 41.80
C MET A 656 -9.53 -17.21 41.03
N LYS A 657 -9.27 -18.51 41.18
CA LYS A 657 -10.08 -19.58 40.56
C LYS A 657 -11.51 -19.60 41.10
N GLN A 658 -11.71 -19.40 42.41
CA GLN A 658 -13.04 -19.33 43.02
C GLN A 658 -13.82 -18.08 42.63
N LEU A 659 -13.14 -16.96 42.42
CA LEU A 659 -13.76 -15.68 42.05
C LEU A 659 -13.88 -15.49 40.52
N GLU A 660 -13.40 -16.44 39.73
CA GLU A 660 -13.36 -16.38 38.25
C GLU A 660 -12.70 -15.07 37.75
N ILE A 661 -11.55 -14.74 38.33
CA ILE A 661 -10.77 -13.54 37.96
C ILE A 661 -9.37 -13.95 37.51
N ASP A 662 -8.78 -13.15 36.62
CA ASP A 662 -7.39 -13.30 36.20
C ASP A 662 -6.44 -12.42 37.05
N PRO A 663 -5.12 -12.63 36.95
CA PRO A 663 -4.14 -11.85 37.72
C PRO A 663 -4.20 -10.34 37.47
N LYS A 664 -4.56 -9.91 36.25
CA LYS A 664 -4.66 -8.49 35.89
C LYS A 664 -5.85 -7.84 36.60
N TYR A 665 -6.99 -8.51 36.59
CA TYR A 665 -8.19 -8.05 37.27
C TYR A 665 -7.97 -8.03 38.79
N LEU A 666 -7.31 -9.05 39.36
CA LEU A 666 -6.94 -9.07 40.78
C LEU A 666 -6.03 -7.89 41.15
N TYR A 667 -4.98 -7.62 40.38
CA TYR A 667 -4.09 -6.48 40.61
C TYR A 667 -4.87 -5.17 40.68
N LYS A 668 -5.86 -5.01 39.80
CA LYS A 668 -6.67 -3.79 39.75
C LYS A 668 -7.63 -3.68 40.92
N ILE A 669 -8.28 -4.78 41.30
CA ILE A 669 -9.14 -4.83 42.49
C ILE A 669 -8.33 -4.38 43.73
N LEU A 670 -7.11 -4.90 43.91
CA LEU A 670 -6.29 -4.61 45.09
C LEU A 670 -5.76 -3.18 45.14
N ASN A 671 -5.47 -2.57 43.99
CA ASN A 671 -4.81 -1.26 43.94
C ASN A 671 -5.77 -0.08 43.67
N ASN A 672 -6.91 -0.32 43.01
CA ASN A 672 -7.77 0.77 42.53
C ASN A 672 -9.15 0.82 43.22
N THR A 673 -9.48 -0.16 44.06
CA THR A 673 -10.75 -0.18 44.79
C THR A 673 -10.55 0.27 46.24
N LYS A 674 -11.17 1.39 46.62
CA LYS A 674 -11.20 1.86 48.01
C LYS A 674 -12.44 1.29 48.71
N ILE A 675 -12.26 0.71 49.90
CA ILE A 675 -13.33 0.32 50.81
C ILE A 675 -13.45 1.41 51.88
N GLU A 676 -14.66 1.81 52.25
CA GLU A 676 -14.89 2.75 53.36
C GLU A 676 -14.58 2.05 54.70
N GLU A 677 -13.92 2.74 55.64
CA GLU A 677 -13.37 2.15 56.88
C GLU A 677 -14.40 1.36 57.73
N GLN A 678 -15.69 1.68 57.62
CA GLN A 678 -16.77 0.97 58.32
C GLN A 678 -17.02 -0.46 57.79
N GLU A 679 -16.80 -0.73 56.49
CA GLU A 679 -16.97 -2.07 55.91
C GLU A 679 -15.76 -2.99 56.20
N ALA A 680 -14.57 -2.41 56.37
CA ALA A 680 -13.35 -3.15 56.73
C ALA A 680 -13.39 -3.67 58.19
N ALA A 681 -14.00 -2.90 59.10
CA ALA A 681 -14.11 -3.23 60.52
C ALA A 681 -15.07 -4.39 60.85
N THR A 682 -15.86 -4.86 59.88
CA THR A 682 -16.78 -5.99 60.07
C THR A 682 -16.15 -7.34 59.65
N ILE A 683 -14.96 -7.32 59.04
CA ILE A 683 -14.29 -8.49 58.45
C ILE A 683 -12.98 -8.86 59.17
N LEU A 684 -12.35 -7.90 59.86
CA LEU A 684 -11.31 -8.17 60.88
C LEU A 684 -11.96 -8.58 62.19
#